data_AF-A0A1Y3BDY0-F1
#
_entry.id   AF-A0A1Y3BDY0-F1
#
_cell.length_a   1.000
_cell.length_b   1.000
_cell.length_c   1.000
_cell.angle_alpha   90.00
_cell.angle_beta   90.00
_cell.angle_gamma   90.00
#
_symmetry.space_group_name_H-M   'P 1'
#
loop_
_entity.id
_entity.type
_entity.pdbx_description
1 polymer ?
#
loop_
_entity_poly.entity_id
_entity_poly.type
_entity_poly.pdbx_seq_one_letter_code
_entity_poly.pdbx_strand_id
1 'polypeptide(L)'
;EYPRSCNALDFCQIDNNLLASGFERNKGDHSVMIWDIAHTGINYNQAAQSATISGTTKPLHQSAPNDQVHSLRWFRNRSLICGMNNKHLKLIDAKESSNQSPCVLTKGVYGITPDTHSDYRFASFFENYIYVWDLRYFESPMITIGPEPSSFVKLEWCPTRPNILAALLKDTNSIRLYDNKQYTNFNEFPEPCILKRDITPFEVNNSQILSSFSWHPTNEFQMTVITSNGVIRDFKVVDRITLNWSPISEIIWTHGKKILQCIDSRDSIYKEIDDIAVRMRKLAKDGYGLSAEKLWQMFCKDNPLHFVWKWIYMHLSRNDQKNQPLKSSNEEIAYDIFSLNNTERFFGVMDILFVKESPKKYLHPSKLILPNNFPLALSKKEIYISFERAKALQYCGWSDRYFSSNFSSSFDELAISSKLYSNIPCDYFISTNENEHNYTRIAAIMVFNGRVSEAIEYLNRASDFANKNSSNNHKSNDLHSKQTDKAVSLNAIALALSTFITTVDRIDKSNGSLYIWEEICSKLKPKLDDPYIKAIFNFISVDFNTDAGKYSEIILADFLIRLQNNLIEKNDLRAILFTGLTEDGLELFRRYIESTSDVQTISLILLWTLPHSLCKIPIVKTWIDNYKQLLDCWRLWNVRAQFDLKWYESMNYLEEPRQQIYIVCNYCRSPISTYTQTDPNTKSPISHPSIISHHQYNRASSANSSTNKLRICSCSSCGKTLPRCSLCLTQLGTPAGFHWRPGIILDKSNRKLSPFSSWFTWCQTCRHGGHSVHLLDWFTENTLCPVAGCK
;
A
#
# COMPACT_ATOMS: atom_id res chain seq x y z
N GLU A 1 -26.71 35.57 -61.47
CA GLU A 1 -26.60 34.11 -61.27
C GLU A 1 -25.60 33.54 -62.26
N TYR A 2 -24.71 32.64 -61.82
CA TYR A 2 -23.86 31.88 -62.75
C TYR A 2 -24.66 30.65 -63.21
N PRO A 3 -24.74 30.34 -64.52
CA PRO A 3 -25.68 29.33 -65.04
C PRO A 3 -25.28 27.88 -64.74
N ARG A 4 -24.13 27.65 -64.09
CA ARG A 4 -23.57 26.33 -63.81
C ARG A 4 -23.60 26.03 -62.32
N SER A 5 -23.88 24.78 -61.97
CA SER A 5 -23.74 24.32 -60.59
C SER A 5 -22.28 24.44 -60.13
N CYS A 6 -22.10 24.99 -58.93
CA CYS A 6 -20.80 25.11 -58.29
C CYS A 6 -20.65 23.98 -57.28
N ASN A 7 -19.77 23.02 -57.56
CA ASN A 7 -19.60 21.81 -56.77
C ASN A 7 -18.66 22.00 -55.59
N ALA A 8 -17.70 22.93 -55.69
CA ALA A 8 -16.76 23.20 -54.63
C ALA A 8 -16.36 24.69 -54.62
N LEU A 9 -16.13 25.20 -53.42
CA LEU A 9 -15.73 26.58 -53.14
C LEU A 9 -14.70 26.54 -52.01
N ASP A 10 -13.64 27.33 -52.15
CA ASP A 10 -12.64 27.45 -51.08
C ASP A 10 -11.92 28.80 -51.12
N PHE A 11 -11.71 29.38 -49.93
CA PHE A 11 -10.95 30.61 -49.75
C PHE A 11 -9.47 30.29 -49.58
N CYS A 12 -8.61 31.11 -50.19
CA CYS A 12 -7.19 31.02 -49.94
C CYS A 12 -6.89 31.45 -48.50
N GLN A 13 -6.23 30.59 -47.73
CA GLN A 13 -5.93 30.82 -46.31
C GLN A 13 -4.83 31.87 -46.08
N ILE A 14 -4.08 32.24 -47.12
CA ILE A 14 -3.03 33.26 -47.06
C ILE A 14 -3.55 34.59 -47.58
N ASP A 15 -4.16 34.55 -48.76
CA ASP A 15 -4.70 35.71 -49.45
C ASP A 15 -6.23 35.68 -49.33
N ASN A 16 -6.75 36.21 -48.22
CA ASN A 16 -8.17 36.12 -47.87
C ASN A 16 -9.13 36.75 -48.91
N ASN A 17 -8.60 37.53 -49.87
CA ASN A 17 -9.35 38.09 -50.99
C ASN A 17 -9.53 37.10 -52.17
N LEU A 18 -8.76 36.02 -52.23
CA LEU A 18 -8.83 35.03 -53.30
C LEU A 18 -9.84 33.92 -52.97
N LEU A 19 -10.80 33.72 -53.86
CA LEU A 19 -11.79 32.64 -53.81
C LEU A 19 -11.65 31.75 -55.03
N ALA A 20 -11.54 30.43 -54.82
CA ALA A 20 -11.59 29.45 -55.90
C ALA A 20 -12.97 28.81 -55.97
N SER A 21 -13.48 28.63 -57.19
CA SER A 21 -14.75 27.96 -57.47
C SER A 21 -14.58 26.89 -58.55
N GLY A 22 -15.20 25.73 -58.31
CA GLY A 22 -15.19 24.57 -59.19
C GLY A 22 -16.59 24.29 -59.72
N PHE A 23 -16.73 24.28 -61.05
CA PHE A 23 -18.00 24.11 -61.74
C PHE A 23 -18.14 22.75 -62.41
N GLU A 24 -19.37 22.44 -62.81
CA GLU A 24 -19.65 21.34 -63.73
C GLU A 24 -19.09 21.59 -65.13
N ARG A 25 -18.87 20.48 -65.85
CA ARG A 25 -18.34 20.48 -67.21
C ARG A 25 -19.30 21.20 -68.16
N ASN A 26 -18.79 22.21 -68.85
CA ASN A 26 -19.46 22.85 -69.98
C ASN A 26 -18.52 22.91 -71.19
N LYS A 27 -19.07 22.73 -72.39
CA LYS A 27 -18.26 22.76 -73.61
C LYS A 27 -17.79 24.19 -73.89
N GLY A 28 -16.47 24.37 -73.97
CA GLY A 28 -15.85 25.66 -74.33
C GLY A 28 -15.67 26.64 -73.17
N ASP A 29 -15.92 26.23 -71.93
CA ASP A 29 -15.69 27.05 -70.73
C ASP A 29 -14.75 26.33 -69.76
N HIS A 30 -14.08 27.12 -68.92
CA HIS A 30 -13.21 26.63 -67.85
C HIS A 30 -14.04 26.27 -66.62
N SER A 31 -13.65 25.22 -65.92
CA SER A 31 -14.39 24.76 -64.75
C SER A 31 -13.76 25.17 -63.43
N VAL A 32 -12.49 25.56 -63.42
CA VAL A 32 -11.84 26.16 -62.25
C VAL A 32 -11.68 27.65 -62.50
N MET A 33 -12.29 28.46 -61.63
CA MET A 33 -12.18 29.92 -61.67
C MET A 33 -11.65 30.43 -60.34
N ILE A 34 -10.67 31.34 -60.38
CA ILE A 34 -10.15 32.06 -59.20
C ILE A 34 -10.58 33.51 -59.30
N TRP A 35 -11.18 34.02 -58.23
CA TRP A 35 -11.75 35.35 -58.11
C TRP A 35 -10.95 36.17 -57.10
N ASP A 36 -10.65 37.42 -57.41
CA ASP A 36 -10.20 38.39 -56.41
C ASP A 36 -11.38 39.24 -55.98
N ILE A 37 -11.92 38.94 -54.80
CA ILE A 37 -13.13 39.58 -54.27
C ILE A 37 -12.91 41.07 -54.01
N ALA A 38 -11.69 41.48 -53.64
CA ALA A 38 -11.37 42.88 -53.34
C ALA A 38 -11.44 43.77 -54.60
N HIS A 39 -11.14 43.21 -55.78
CA HIS A 39 -11.09 43.93 -57.05
C HIS A 39 -12.36 43.76 -57.91
N THR A 40 -13.41 43.12 -57.40
CA THR A 40 -14.67 42.91 -58.17
C THR A 40 -15.43 44.20 -58.51
N GLY A 41 -15.04 45.35 -57.94
CA GLY A 41 -15.64 46.65 -58.24
C GLY A 41 -17.11 46.79 -57.78
N ILE A 42 -17.58 45.87 -56.94
CA ILE A 42 -18.97 45.86 -56.46
C ILE A 42 -19.09 46.87 -55.31
N ASN A 43 -19.70 48.03 -55.61
CA ASN A 43 -20.10 48.98 -54.58
C ASN A 43 -21.36 48.43 -53.89
N TYR A 44 -21.22 47.88 -52.68
CA TYR A 44 -22.28 47.18 -51.94
C TYR A 44 -23.59 47.98 -51.83
N ASN A 45 -23.51 49.31 -51.80
CA ASN A 45 -24.67 50.21 -51.71
C ASN A 45 -25.51 50.27 -53.00
N GLN A 46 -24.95 49.96 -54.17
CA GLN A 46 -25.70 49.89 -55.44
C GLN A 46 -26.21 48.48 -55.76
N ALA A 47 -25.55 47.43 -55.28
CA ALA A 47 -25.91 46.04 -55.53
C ALA A 47 -27.22 45.60 -54.83
N ALA A 48 -27.60 46.26 -53.73
CA ALA A 48 -28.86 45.99 -53.02
C ALA A 48 -30.11 46.51 -53.77
N GLN A 49 -29.95 47.40 -54.74
CA GLN A 49 -31.06 48.08 -55.43
C GLN A 49 -31.20 47.71 -56.93
N SER A 50 -30.28 46.91 -57.49
CA SER A 50 -30.29 46.52 -58.90
C SER A 50 -30.10 45.01 -59.07
N ALA A 51 -30.98 44.35 -59.83
CA ALA A 51 -30.91 42.91 -60.12
C ALA A 51 -29.74 42.52 -61.05
N THR A 52 -28.99 43.49 -61.56
CA THR A 52 -27.82 43.30 -62.43
C THR A 52 -26.60 44.01 -61.85
N ILE A 53 -25.68 43.22 -61.30
CA ILE A 53 -24.40 43.68 -60.77
C ILE A 53 -23.42 43.86 -61.93
N SER A 54 -23.13 45.11 -62.33
CA SER A 54 -22.14 45.45 -63.36
C SER A 54 -20.76 45.74 -62.76
N GLY A 55 -20.18 44.75 -62.07
CA GLY A 55 -18.75 44.72 -61.73
C GLY A 55 -17.99 43.88 -62.75
N THR A 56 -16.66 43.98 -62.82
CA THR A 56 -15.86 43.10 -63.71
C THR A 56 -15.97 41.65 -63.22
N THR A 57 -16.86 40.88 -63.85
CA THR A 57 -17.14 39.46 -63.58
C THR A 57 -16.10 38.51 -64.18
N LYS A 58 -14.90 38.99 -64.50
CA LYS A 58 -13.85 38.15 -65.09
C LYS A 58 -12.99 37.54 -63.97
N PRO A 59 -12.89 36.20 -63.90
CA PRO A 59 -11.99 35.56 -62.96
C PRO A 59 -10.54 35.92 -63.28
N LEU A 60 -9.74 36.07 -62.22
CA LEU A 60 -8.31 36.38 -62.27
C LEU A 60 -7.55 35.27 -63.00
N HIS A 61 -7.95 34.02 -62.76
CA HIS A 61 -7.35 32.85 -63.39
C HIS A 61 -8.43 31.83 -63.76
N GLN A 62 -8.28 31.21 -64.93
CA GLN A 62 -9.17 30.18 -65.46
C GLN A 62 -8.35 28.95 -65.84
N SER A 63 -8.79 27.78 -65.43
CA SER A 63 -8.11 26.51 -65.75
C SER A 63 -9.14 25.38 -65.91
N ALA A 64 -8.65 24.21 -66.33
CA ALA A 64 -9.46 23.01 -66.52
C ALA A 64 -10.56 23.17 -67.59
N PRO A 65 -10.20 23.31 -68.87
CA PRO A 65 -11.18 23.38 -69.95
C PRO A 65 -11.91 22.04 -70.10
N ASN A 66 -13.24 22.06 -70.14
CA ASN A 66 -14.09 20.87 -70.35
C ASN A 66 -13.99 19.76 -69.28
N ASP A 67 -13.45 20.04 -68.10
CA ASP A 67 -13.35 19.05 -67.02
C ASP A 67 -14.38 19.34 -65.92
N GLN A 68 -15.04 18.32 -65.37
CA GLN A 68 -15.91 18.50 -64.20
C GLN A 68 -15.06 18.52 -62.93
N VAL A 69 -15.23 19.56 -62.11
CA VAL A 69 -14.58 19.65 -60.80
C VAL A 69 -15.52 19.05 -59.74
N HIS A 70 -15.03 18.07 -58.99
CA HIS A 70 -15.77 17.42 -57.90
C HIS A 70 -15.36 17.94 -56.52
N SER A 71 -14.08 18.25 -56.33
CA SER A 71 -13.59 18.90 -55.12
C SER A 71 -12.38 19.77 -55.43
N LEU A 72 -12.19 20.82 -54.64
CA LEU A 72 -11.04 21.72 -54.75
C LEU A 72 -10.64 22.23 -53.37
N ARG A 73 -9.34 22.40 -53.13
CA ARG A 73 -8.81 23.00 -51.90
C ARG A 73 -7.50 23.73 -52.11
N TRP A 74 -7.36 24.84 -51.39
CA TRP A 74 -6.12 25.60 -51.28
C TRP A 74 -5.13 24.96 -50.31
N PHE A 75 -3.85 25.09 -50.65
CA PHE A 75 -2.73 24.78 -49.78
C PHE A 75 -2.02 26.06 -49.32
N ARG A 76 -1.25 25.94 -48.24
CA ARG A 76 -0.47 27.04 -47.66
C ARG A 76 0.68 27.55 -48.54
N ASN A 77 0.93 26.94 -49.69
CA ASN A 77 1.88 27.44 -50.68
C ASN A 77 1.20 28.26 -51.79
N ARG A 78 -0.08 28.63 -51.64
CA ARG A 78 -0.93 29.24 -52.69
C ARG A 78 -1.11 28.37 -53.93
N SER A 79 -0.88 27.07 -53.81
CA SER A 79 -1.29 26.09 -54.82
C SER A 79 -2.71 25.60 -54.52
N LEU A 80 -3.42 25.22 -55.57
CA LEU A 80 -4.79 24.73 -55.54
C LEU A 80 -4.82 23.30 -56.11
N ILE A 81 -5.36 22.34 -55.37
CA ILE A 81 -5.59 20.99 -55.90
C ILE A 81 -7.04 20.84 -56.29
N CYS A 82 -7.27 20.30 -57.48
CA CYS A 82 -8.60 20.02 -58.02
C CYS A 82 -8.74 18.53 -58.34
N GLY A 83 -9.84 17.93 -57.90
CA GLY A 83 -10.23 16.57 -58.26
C GLY A 83 -11.24 16.59 -59.40
N MET A 84 -10.90 15.90 -60.50
CA MET A 84 -11.50 16.17 -61.81
C MET A 84 -11.91 14.88 -62.54
N ASN A 85 -13.09 14.91 -63.19
CA ASN A 85 -13.64 13.88 -64.07
C ASN A 85 -13.67 12.43 -63.51
N ASN A 86 -13.58 12.23 -62.19
CA ASN A 86 -13.35 10.90 -61.57
C ASN A 86 -12.13 10.15 -62.12
N LYS A 87 -11.13 10.88 -62.59
CA LYS A 87 -9.98 10.32 -63.30
C LYS A 87 -8.64 10.85 -62.82
N HIS A 88 -8.59 12.09 -62.32
CA HIS A 88 -7.31 12.68 -61.96
C HIS A 88 -7.40 13.77 -60.90
N LEU A 89 -6.29 13.97 -60.20
CA LEU A 89 -6.01 15.13 -59.35
C LEU A 89 -5.03 16.04 -60.09
N LYS A 90 -5.33 17.35 -60.14
CA LYS A 90 -4.50 18.36 -60.82
C LYS A 90 -4.07 19.45 -59.83
N LEU A 91 -2.77 19.76 -59.81
CA LEU A 91 -2.19 20.82 -58.98
C LEU A 91 -2.02 22.10 -59.80
N ILE A 92 -2.71 23.17 -59.44
CA ILE A 92 -2.69 24.47 -60.12
C ILE A 92 -1.96 25.47 -59.22
N ASP A 93 -0.92 26.13 -59.71
CA ASP A 93 -0.32 27.27 -59.02
C ASP A 93 -1.02 28.55 -59.46
N ALA A 94 -1.48 29.37 -58.52
CA ALA A 94 -2.15 30.63 -58.84
C ALA A 94 -1.20 31.72 -59.35
N LYS A 95 0.13 31.55 -59.19
CA LYS A 95 1.15 32.51 -59.65
C LYS A 95 1.66 32.24 -61.06
N GLU A 96 1.59 31.00 -61.53
CA GLU A 96 2.13 30.60 -62.83
C GLU A 96 1.00 30.25 -63.80
N SER A 97 0.89 31.00 -64.89
CA SER A 97 -0.01 30.70 -66.01
C SER A 97 0.57 29.64 -66.97
N SER A 98 1.32 28.67 -66.46
CA SER A 98 1.97 27.64 -67.28
C SER A 98 1.00 26.47 -67.56
N ASN A 99 1.02 25.94 -68.78
CA ASN A 99 0.12 24.85 -69.20
C ASN A 99 0.54 23.46 -68.68
N GLN A 100 1.66 23.34 -67.94
CA GLN A 100 2.21 22.07 -67.45
C GLN A 100 2.09 21.95 -65.94
N SER A 101 0.85 21.84 -65.45
CA SER A 101 0.53 21.53 -64.06
C SER A 101 0.71 20.03 -63.75
N PRO A 102 1.32 19.64 -62.61
CA PRO A 102 1.38 18.24 -62.18
C PRO A 102 -0.01 17.61 -62.08
N CYS A 103 -0.16 16.39 -62.61
CA CYS A 103 -1.42 15.68 -62.68
C CYS A 103 -1.23 14.19 -62.39
N VAL A 104 -2.07 13.62 -61.54
CA VAL A 104 -2.04 12.20 -61.16
C VAL A 104 -3.33 11.52 -61.55
N LEU A 105 -3.24 10.35 -62.19
CA LEU A 105 -4.41 9.53 -62.51
C LEU A 105 -4.89 8.77 -61.27
N THR A 106 -6.11 9.07 -60.83
CA THR A 106 -6.74 8.41 -59.68
C THR A 106 -8.26 8.61 -59.68
N LYS A 107 -8.98 7.65 -59.11
CA LYS A 107 -10.42 7.80 -58.85
C LYS A 107 -10.70 8.58 -57.56
N GLY A 108 -9.71 8.68 -56.66
CA GLY A 108 -9.73 9.39 -55.37
C GLY A 108 -9.82 10.92 -55.51
N VAL A 109 -10.88 11.43 -56.10
CA VAL A 109 -11.03 12.85 -56.45
C VAL A 109 -12.01 13.62 -55.56
N TYR A 110 -12.67 12.95 -54.61
CA TYR A 110 -13.68 13.56 -53.75
C TYR A 110 -13.08 14.01 -52.41
N GLY A 111 -13.68 15.05 -51.83
CA GLY A 111 -13.40 15.51 -50.46
C GLY A 111 -11.94 15.82 -50.16
N ILE A 112 -11.21 16.42 -51.12
CA ILE A 112 -9.83 16.85 -50.90
C ILE A 112 -9.75 17.67 -49.61
N THR A 113 -8.84 17.29 -48.74
CA THR A 113 -8.70 17.84 -47.39
C THR A 113 -7.21 17.90 -47.02
N PRO A 114 -6.60 19.10 -47.00
CA PRO A 114 -5.19 19.27 -46.65
C PRO A 114 -4.96 19.04 -45.16
N ASP A 115 -3.81 18.43 -44.80
CA ASP A 115 -3.40 18.26 -43.41
C ASP A 115 -3.07 19.62 -42.80
N THR A 116 -3.61 19.90 -41.62
CA THR A 116 -3.40 21.16 -40.92
C THR A 116 -2.02 21.26 -40.27
N HIS A 117 -1.36 20.13 -40.03
CA HIS A 117 -0.03 20.06 -39.41
C HIS A 117 1.09 19.80 -40.41
N SER A 118 0.77 19.51 -41.68
CA SER A 118 1.73 19.23 -42.74
C SER A 118 1.37 19.92 -44.04
N ASP A 119 2.26 20.76 -44.55
CA ASP A 119 1.99 21.59 -45.73
C ASP A 119 1.99 20.82 -47.06
N TYR A 120 2.42 19.56 -47.05
CA TYR A 120 2.55 18.71 -48.24
C TYR A 120 1.62 17.50 -48.22
N ARG A 121 0.88 17.25 -47.13
CA ARG A 121 0.01 16.07 -47.02
C ARG A 121 -1.45 16.44 -47.23
N PHE A 122 -2.21 15.58 -47.89
CA PHE A 122 -3.66 15.71 -47.94
C PHE A 122 -4.36 14.36 -48.09
N ALA A 123 -5.65 14.34 -47.80
CA ALA A 123 -6.51 13.18 -47.98
C ALA A 123 -7.55 13.45 -49.08
N SER A 124 -7.94 12.40 -49.78
CA SER A 124 -9.09 12.37 -50.68
C SER A 124 -9.77 11.00 -50.58
N PHE A 125 -10.97 10.86 -51.13
CA PHE A 125 -11.66 9.56 -51.13
C PHE A 125 -12.33 9.24 -52.47
N PHE A 126 -12.64 7.95 -52.64
CA PHE A 126 -13.53 7.44 -53.67
C PHE A 126 -14.26 6.23 -53.13
N GLU A 127 -15.59 6.23 -53.25
CA GLU A 127 -16.45 5.18 -52.68
C GLU A 127 -16.10 4.92 -51.20
N ASN A 128 -15.59 3.73 -50.88
CA ASN A 128 -15.23 3.28 -49.53
C ASN A 128 -13.72 3.21 -49.29
N TYR A 129 -12.92 3.92 -50.09
CA TYR A 129 -11.47 4.07 -49.92
C TYR A 129 -11.08 5.52 -49.66
N ILE A 130 -10.15 5.74 -48.71
CA ILE A 130 -9.45 7.00 -48.48
C ILE A 130 -8.03 6.86 -49.01
N TYR A 131 -7.55 7.87 -49.71
CA TYR A 131 -6.19 8.00 -50.18
C TYR A 131 -5.51 9.18 -49.49
N VAL A 132 -4.35 8.95 -48.90
CA VAL A 132 -3.49 10.01 -48.34
C VAL A 132 -2.31 10.21 -49.27
N TRP A 133 -2.05 11.45 -49.65
CA TRP A 133 -1.08 11.86 -50.66
C TRP A 133 0.01 12.74 -50.05
N ASP A 134 1.19 12.74 -50.68
CA ASP A 134 2.29 13.67 -50.41
C ASP A 134 2.60 14.46 -51.67
N LEU A 135 2.60 15.79 -51.59
CA LEU A 135 2.90 16.66 -52.70
C LEU A 135 4.36 16.55 -53.17
N ARG A 136 5.27 16.07 -52.32
CA ARG A 136 6.68 15.84 -52.69
C ARG A 136 6.84 14.59 -53.56
N TYR A 137 5.88 13.66 -53.47
CA TYR A 137 5.84 12.44 -54.28
C TYR A 137 4.44 12.26 -54.89
N PHE A 138 4.08 13.19 -55.77
CA PHE A 138 2.75 13.28 -56.37
C PHE A 138 2.64 12.40 -57.63
N GLU A 139 2.81 11.09 -57.46
CA GLU A 139 2.61 10.07 -58.49
C GLU A 139 1.65 8.97 -58.03
N SER A 140 1.73 8.60 -56.74
CA SER A 140 0.92 7.55 -56.12
C SER A 140 0.56 7.92 -54.67
N PRO A 141 -0.55 7.38 -54.12
CA PRO A 141 -0.93 7.69 -52.75
C PRO A 141 0.05 7.04 -51.77
N MET A 142 0.45 7.78 -50.73
CA MET A 142 1.28 7.25 -49.64
C MET A 142 0.58 6.13 -48.87
N ILE A 143 -0.72 6.32 -48.59
CA ILE A 143 -1.52 5.43 -47.75
C ILE A 143 -2.88 5.28 -48.40
N THR A 144 -3.35 4.03 -48.48
CA THR A 144 -4.72 3.71 -48.88
C THR A 144 -5.43 3.05 -47.70
N ILE A 145 -6.57 3.61 -47.28
CA ILE A 145 -7.37 3.12 -46.15
C ILE A 145 -8.70 2.60 -46.70
N GLY A 146 -9.03 1.34 -46.40
CA GLY A 146 -10.26 0.70 -46.85
C GLY A 146 -10.02 -0.76 -47.25
N PRO A 147 -11.05 -1.46 -47.72
CA PRO A 147 -12.42 -0.98 -47.90
C PRO A 147 -13.17 -0.75 -46.59
N GLU A 148 -14.03 0.27 -46.57
CA GLU A 148 -15.02 0.50 -45.51
C GLU A 148 -16.41 -0.05 -45.86
N PRO A 149 -17.33 -0.23 -44.89
CA PRO A 149 -18.64 -0.84 -45.14
C PRO A 149 -19.58 0.00 -46.01
N SER A 150 -19.42 1.33 -46.03
CA SER A 150 -20.19 2.22 -46.88
C SER A 150 -19.29 3.30 -47.47
N SER A 151 -19.81 4.07 -48.43
CA SER A 151 -19.06 5.16 -49.04
C SER A 151 -18.87 6.33 -48.09
N PHE A 152 -17.81 7.10 -48.28
CA PHE A 152 -17.57 8.31 -47.50
C PHE A 152 -18.42 9.48 -48.00
N VAL A 153 -18.85 10.32 -47.06
CA VAL A 153 -19.58 11.57 -47.32
C VAL A 153 -18.65 12.77 -47.15
N LYS A 154 -17.86 12.79 -46.08
CA LYS A 154 -16.97 13.90 -45.74
C LYS A 154 -15.71 13.43 -45.01
N LEU A 155 -14.58 14.09 -45.27
CA LEU A 155 -13.32 13.95 -44.54
C LEU A 155 -12.91 15.30 -43.95
N GLU A 156 -12.23 15.28 -42.80
CA GLU A 156 -11.61 16.47 -42.20
C GLU A 156 -10.44 16.08 -41.28
N TRP A 157 -9.25 16.67 -41.49
CA TRP A 157 -8.13 16.51 -40.55
C TRP A 157 -8.40 17.27 -39.26
N CYS A 158 -7.96 16.73 -38.12
CA CYS A 158 -8.07 17.42 -36.85
C CYS A 158 -7.12 18.64 -36.82
N PRO A 159 -7.62 19.87 -36.65
CA PRO A 159 -6.79 21.07 -36.61
C PRO A 159 -5.92 21.14 -35.35
N THR A 160 -6.39 20.56 -34.26
CA THR A 160 -5.69 20.61 -32.97
C THR A 160 -4.71 19.47 -32.78
N ARG A 161 -4.89 18.31 -33.41
CA ARG A 161 -4.04 17.14 -33.20
C ARG A 161 -3.49 16.59 -34.52
N PRO A 162 -2.17 16.39 -34.63
CA PRO A 162 -1.58 15.80 -35.83
C PRO A 162 -2.03 14.35 -36.01
N ASN A 163 -2.02 13.89 -37.26
CA ASN A 163 -2.26 12.50 -37.67
C ASN A 163 -3.66 11.92 -37.38
N ILE A 164 -4.63 12.73 -36.97
CA ILE A 164 -6.02 12.30 -36.80
C ILE A 164 -6.86 12.79 -37.98
N LEU A 165 -7.41 11.84 -38.74
CA LEU A 165 -8.35 12.08 -39.83
C LEU A 165 -9.75 11.62 -39.39
N ALA A 166 -10.73 12.52 -39.44
CA ALA A 166 -12.13 12.17 -39.25
C ALA A 166 -12.81 11.88 -40.59
N ALA A 167 -13.67 10.88 -40.63
CA ALA A 167 -14.48 10.53 -41.78
C ALA A 167 -15.93 10.27 -41.36
N LEU A 168 -16.86 10.77 -42.17
CA LEU A 168 -18.27 10.45 -42.09
C LEU A 168 -18.62 9.43 -43.18
N LEU A 169 -19.20 8.32 -42.76
CA LEU A 169 -19.69 7.27 -43.64
C LEU A 169 -21.16 7.52 -44.00
N LYS A 170 -21.56 7.13 -45.20
CA LYS A 170 -22.93 7.32 -45.69
C LYS A 170 -23.92 6.53 -44.84
N ASP A 171 -25.04 7.18 -44.51
CA ASP A 171 -26.16 6.62 -43.75
C ASP A 171 -25.77 6.10 -42.34
N THR A 172 -24.74 6.68 -41.74
CA THR A 172 -24.27 6.33 -40.39
C THR A 172 -24.61 7.39 -39.33
N ASN A 173 -24.70 6.96 -38.08
CA ASN A 173 -24.91 7.80 -36.90
C ASN A 173 -23.60 8.13 -36.16
N SER A 174 -22.45 7.78 -36.75
CA SER A 174 -21.13 7.87 -36.12
C SER A 174 -20.10 8.48 -37.05
N ILE A 175 -19.08 9.08 -36.45
CA ILE A 175 -17.90 9.60 -37.15
C ILE A 175 -16.74 8.68 -36.83
N ARG A 176 -16.06 8.22 -37.87
CA ARG A 176 -14.88 7.36 -37.75
C ARG A 176 -13.62 8.20 -37.71
N LEU A 177 -12.82 8.02 -36.68
CA LEU A 177 -11.47 8.58 -36.56
C LEU A 177 -10.44 7.54 -36.97
N TYR A 178 -9.49 8.00 -37.78
CA TYR A 178 -8.29 7.27 -38.17
C TYR A 178 -7.08 7.97 -37.53
N ASP A 179 -6.41 7.28 -36.61
CA ASP A 179 -5.15 7.73 -36.02
C ASP A 179 -3.99 7.05 -36.75
N ASN A 180 -3.26 7.86 -37.53
CA ASN A 180 -2.13 7.42 -38.34
C ASN A 180 -0.82 7.65 -37.57
N LYS A 181 -0.53 6.79 -36.59
CA LYS A 181 0.77 6.82 -35.90
C LYS A 181 1.84 6.27 -36.83
N GLN A 182 2.58 7.16 -37.48
CA GLN A 182 3.85 6.80 -38.12
C GLN A 182 4.84 6.41 -37.02
N TYR A 183 5.00 5.11 -36.75
CA TYR A 183 6.13 4.64 -35.97
C TYR A 183 7.40 4.90 -36.79
N THR A 184 8.25 5.79 -36.31
CA THR A 184 9.62 5.98 -36.81
C THR A 184 10.47 4.78 -36.36
N ASN A 185 10.13 3.57 -36.80
CA ASN A 185 11.09 2.47 -36.76
C ASN A 185 11.91 2.55 -38.04
N PHE A 186 13.17 2.95 -37.90
CA PHE A 186 14.15 3.10 -38.98
C PHE A 186 14.59 1.78 -39.62
N ASN A 187 13.95 0.65 -39.32
CA ASN A 187 14.30 -0.66 -39.87
C ASN A 187 13.06 -1.31 -40.48
N GLU A 188 13.15 -1.53 -41.80
CA GLU A 188 12.27 -2.33 -42.67
C GLU A 188 10.78 -1.96 -42.70
N PHE A 189 10.34 -1.40 -43.84
CA PHE A 189 8.98 -1.05 -44.24
C PHE A 189 7.85 -1.55 -43.32
N PRO A 190 7.49 -0.80 -42.25
CA PRO A 190 6.32 -1.13 -41.48
C PRO A 190 5.10 -0.59 -42.23
N GLU A 191 4.17 -1.48 -42.60
CA GLU A 191 2.83 -1.05 -43.02
C GLU A 191 2.24 -0.11 -41.95
N PRO A 192 1.63 1.02 -42.34
CA PRO A 192 1.07 1.97 -41.37
C PRO A 192 -0.05 1.28 -40.57
N CYS A 193 0.17 1.08 -39.27
CA CYS A 193 -0.86 0.57 -38.37
C CYS A 193 -1.84 1.71 -38.04
N ILE A 194 -2.93 1.77 -38.80
CA ILE A 194 -3.97 2.80 -38.62
C ILE A 194 -4.97 2.32 -37.58
N LEU A 195 -5.07 3.06 -36.47
CA LEU A 195 -6.06 2.78 -35.44
C LEU A 195 -7.39 3.42 -35.81
N LYS A 196 -8.46 2.62 -35.85
CA LYS A 196 -9.83 3.08 -36.14
C LYS A 196 -10.62 3.22 -34.84
N ARG A 197 -11.44 4.27 -34.74
CA ARG A 197 -12.37 4.49 -33.62
C ARG A 197 -13.62 5.20 -34.09
N ASP A 198 -14.78 4.72 -33.68
CA ASP A 198 -16.04 5.42 -33.93
C ASP A 198 -16.43 6.32 -32.76
N ILE A 199 -17.07 7.43 -33.10
CA ILE A 199 -17.60 8.43 -32.18
C ILE A 199 -19.07 8.62 -32.49
N THR A 200 -19.92 8.46 -31.48
CA THR A 200 -21.36 8.68 -31.56
C THR A 200 -21.72 9.97 -30.81
N PRO A 201 -22.12 11.04 -31.50
CA PRO A 201 -22.48 12.31 -30.86
C PRO A 201 -23.82 12.26 -30.12
N PHE A 202 -24.67 11.28 -30.42
CA PHE A 202 -25.96 11.07 -29.77
C PHE A 202 -25.94 9.79 -28.93
N GLU A 203 -26.74 9.79 -27.86
CA GLU A 203 -26.94 8.62 -27.01
C GLU A 203 -27.63 7.50 -27.80
N VAL A 204 -27.41 6.25 -27.38
CA VAL A 204 -27.92 5.05 -28.06
C VAL A 204 -29.44 5.10 -28.27
N ASN A 205 -30.18 5.73 -27.36
CA ASN A 205 -31.64 5.80 -27.39
C ASN A 205 -32.19 6.83 -28.41
N ASN A 206 -31.34 7.70 -28.98
CA ASN A 206 -31.73 8.74 -29.93
C ASN A 206 -30.74 8.77 -31.11
N SER A 207 -30.59 7.64 -31.79
CA SER A 207 -29.71 7.51 -32.94
C SER A 207 -30.24 8.34 -34.12
N GLN A 208 -29.48 9.34 -34.54
CA GLN A 208 -29.78 10.15 -35.72
C GLN A 208 -28.69 9.97 -36.77
N ILE A 209 -29.09 9.92 -38.04
CA ILE A 209 -28.16 9.85 -39.17
C ILE A 209 -27.48 11.21 -39.32
N LEU A 210 -26.15 11.19 -39.44
CA LEU A 210 -25.35 12.40 -39.59
C LEU A 210 -25.29 12.81 -41.06
N SER A 211 -25.38 14.11 -41.33
CA SER A 211 -25.23 14.67 -42.68
C SER A 211 -23.88 15.36 -42.86
N SER A 212 -23.34 16.00 -41.81
CA SER A 212 -21.99 16.59 -41.84
C SER A 212 -21.42 16.79 -40.43
N PHE A 213 -20.15 17.16 -40.36
CA PHE A 213 -19.45 17.52 -39.12
C PHE A 213 -18.38 18.57 -39.38
N SER A 214 -17.88 19.24 -38.34
CA SER A 214 -16.69 20.09 -38.41
C SER A 214 -15.93 20.09 -37.09
N TRP A 215 -14.60 20.15 -37.15
CA TRP A 215 -13.76 20.36 -35.98
C TRP A 215 -13.77 21.82 -35.55
N HIS A 216 -13.72 22.05 -34.24
CA HIS A 216 -13.43 23.40 -33.76
C HIS A 216 -11.96 23.75 -34.09
N PRO A 217 -11.66 24.96 -34.62
CA PRO A 217 -10.32 25.30 -35.10
C PRO A 217 -9.26 25.39 -33.99
N THR A 218 -9.63 25.85 -32.79
CA THR A 218 -8.70 26.06 -31.66
C THR A 218 -8.94 25.17 -30.43
N ASN A 219 -10.21 24.95 -30.02
CA ASN A 219 -10.54 24.10 -28.88
C ASN A 219 -10.28 22.62 -29.18
N GLU A 220 -9.41 22.02 -28.37
CA GLU A 220 -9.09 20.60 -28.47
C GLU A 220 -10.33 19.76 -28.17
N PHE A 221 -10.47 18.65 -28.91
CA PHE A 221 -11.52 17.66 -28.71
C PHE A 221 -12.95 18.17 -28.92
N GLN A 222 -13.17 19.30 -29.57
CA GLN A 222 -14.52 19.79 -29.82
C GLN A 222 -14.92 19.59 -31.28
N MET A 223 -16.11 19.03 -31.48
CA MET A 223 -16.71 18.84 -32.80
C MET A 223 -18.16 19.31 -32.79
N THR A 224 -18.56 19.87 -33.92
CA THR A 224 -19.95 20.21 -34.24
C THR A 224 -20.47 19.23 -35.28
N VAL A 225 -21.66 18.70 -35.08
CA VAL A 225 -22.32 17.78 -36.03
C VAL A 225 -23.69 18.29 -36.41
N ILE A 226 -24.12 17.97 -37.63
CA ILE A 226 -25.47 18.22 -38.12
C ILE A 226 -26.07 16.92 -38.63
N THR A 227 -27.34 16.68 -38.28
CA THR A 227 -28.07 15.48 -38.69
C THR A 227 -28.80 15.70 -40.01
N SER A 228 -29.25 14.61 -40.64
CA SER A 228 -30.09 14.69 -41.85
C SER A 228 -31.40 15.46 -41.62
N ASN A 229 -31.86 15.52 -40.37
CA ASN A 229 -33.09 16.19 -39.97
C ASN A 229 -32.86 17.65 -39.54
N GLY A 230 -31.65 18.19 -39.71
CA GLY A 230 -31.32 19.59 -39.42
C GLY A 230 -30.98 19.90 -37.96
N VAL A 231 -30.80 18.89 -37.11
CA VAL A 231 -30.39 19.11 -35.70
C VAL A 231 -28.87 19.33 -35.64
N ILE A 232 -28.45 20.43 -35.04
CA ILE A 232 -27.03 20.76 -34.81
C ILE A 232 -26.66 20.46 -33.35
N ARG A 233 -25.52 19.81 -33.12
CA ARG A 233 -25.01 19.52 -31.77
C ARG A 233 -23.50 19.74 -31.70
N ASP A 234 -23.09 20.45 -30.66
CA ASP A 234 -21.69 20.52 -30.23
C ASP A 234 -21.43 19.47 -29.15
N PHE A 235 -20.30 18.77 -29.24
CA PHE A 235 -19.91 17.79 -28.24
C PHE A 235 -18.38 17.66 -28.12
N LYS A 236 -17.94 17.09 -26.99
CA LYS A 236 -16.53 16.79 -26.73
C LYS A 236 -16.19 15.35 -27.11
N VAL A 237 -15.20 15.21 -27.98
CA VAL A 237 -14.58 13.95 -28.38
C VAL A 237 -13.69 13.43 -27.26
N VAL A 238 -14.09 12.34 -26.62
CA VAL A 238 -13.25 11.72 -25.59
C VAL A 238 -11.98 11.12 -26.24
N ASP A 239 -10.82 11.48 -25.71
CA ASP A 239 -9.55 10.89 -26.14
C ASP A 239 -9.25 9.59 -25.39
N ARG A 240 -8.34 8.76 -25.93
CA ARG A 240 -7.75 7.66 -25.17
C ARG A 240 -6.75 8.23 -24.19
N ILE A 241 -7.17 8.32 -22.93
CA ILE A 241 -6.33 8.78 -21.83
C ILE A 241 -5.44 7.61 -21.39
N THR A 242 -4.13 7.84 -21.32
CA THR A 242 -3.22 6.95 -20.60
C THR A 242 -3.22 7.31 -19.13
N LEU A 243 -3.60 6.35 -18.29
CA LEU A 243 -3.53 6.47 -16.83
C LEU A 243 -2.16 5.98 -16.37
N ASN A 244 -1.48 6.76 -15.53
CA ASN A 244 -0.27 6.35 -14.84
C ASN A 244 -0.54 6.35 -13.34
N TRP A 245 -0.09 5.30 -12.65
CA TRP A 245 -0.17 5.21 -11.20
C TRP A 245 1.21 5.40 -10.59
N SER A 246 1.32 6.41 -9.73
CA SER A 246 2.52 6.71 -8.96
C SER A 246 2.67 5.74 -7.77
N PRO A 247 3.91 5.33 -7.41
CA PRO A 247 4.17 4.53 -6.20
C PRO A 247 3.72 5.19 -4.90
N ILE A 248 3.47 6.51 -4.93
CA ILE A 248 2.91 7.28 -3.81
C ILE A 248 1.39 7.38 -3.84
N SER A 249 0.68 6.48 -4.54
CA SER A 249 -0.80 6.42 -4.57
C SER A 249 -1.43 7.67 -5.23
N GLU A 250 -0.85 8.11 -6.34
CA GLU A 250 -1.37 9.22 -7.16
C GLU A 250 -1.71 8.70 -8.56
N ILE A 251 -2.90 9.00 -9.06
CA ILE A 251 -3.33 8.65 -10.41
C ILE A 251 -3.16 9.89 -11.28
N ILE A 252 -2.30 9.80 -12.28
CA ILE A 252 -1.90 10.93 -13.14
C ILE A 252 -2.27 10.62 -14.58
N TRP A 253 -2.84 11.60 -15.27
CA TRP A 253 -3.13 11.48 -16.69
C TRP A 253 -3.02 12.81 -17.43
N THR A 254 -2.95 12.74 -18.75
CA THR A 254 -2.92 13.93 -19.61
C THR A 254 -4.33 14.31 -20.05
N HIS A 255 -4.64 15.59 -19.99
CA HIS A 255 -5.84 16.19 -20.54
C HIS A 255 -5.43 17.28 -21.54
N GLY A 256 -5.52 16.95 -22.84
CA GLY A 256 -5.03 17.82 -23.91
C GLY A 256 -3.52 17.97 -23.91
N LYS A 257 -3.01 19.00 -24.60
CA LYS A 257 -1.56 19.19 -24.81
C LYS A 257 -0.78 19.69 -23.60
N LYS A 258 -1.44 20.32 -22.61
CA LYS A 258 -0.75 21.12 -21.59
C LYS A 258 -1.12 20.80 -20.15
N ILE A 259 -2.17 20.00 -19.92
CA ILE A 259 -2.71 19.83 -18.57
C ILE A 259 -2.46 18.40 -18.13
N LEU A 260 -1.64 18.24 -17.10
CA LEU A 260 -1.57 17.01 -16.31
C LEU A 260 -2.63 17.12 -15.23
N GLN A 261 -3.50 16.11 -15.18
CA GLN A 261 -4.46 15.93 -14.12
C GLN A 261 -3.90 14.89 -13.16
N CYS A 262 -4.18 15.08 -11.87
CA CYS A 262 -3.74 14.20 -10.80
C CYS A 262 -4.87 14.06 -9.79
N ILE A 263 -5.13 12.82 -9.37
CA ILE A 263 -5.98 12.52 -8.22
C ILE A 263 -5.12 11.78 -7.20
N ASP A 264 -5.25 12.18 -5.93
CA ASP A 264 -4.53 11.53 -4.83
C ASP A 264 -5.37 11.40 -3.56
N SER A 265 -4.79 10.85 -2.50
CA SER A 265 -5.43 10.61 -1.20
C SER A 265 -6.08 11.84 -0.52
N ARG A 266 -5.81 13.07 -0.98
CA ARG A 266 -6.44 14.31 -0.52
C ARG A 266 -7.84 14.48 -1.10
N ASP A 267 -8.06 13.97 -2.31
CA ASP A 267 -9.34 14.06 -3.03
C ASP A 267 -10.39 13.13 -2.44
N SER A 268 -11.65 13.55 -2.45
CA SER A 268 -12.77 12.72 -1.96
C SER A 268 -12.95 11.45 -2.78
N ILE A 269 -12.75 11.54 -4.10
CA ILE A 269 -12.91 10.42 -5.04
C ILE A 269 -11.88 9.32 -4.74
N TYR A 270 -10.63 9.68 -4.44
CA TYR A 270 -9.61 8.68 -4.10
C TYR A 270 -9.88 8.01 -2.76
N LYS A 271 -10.45 8.74 -1.79
CA LYS A 271 -10.76 8.19 -0.46
C LYS A 271 -11.78 7.06 -0.50
N GLU A 272 -12.65 7.02 -1.51
CA GLU A 272 -13.60 5.92 -1.71
C GLU A 272 -12.93 4.60 -2.08
N ILE A 273 -11.68 4.64 -2.58
CA ILE A 273 -10.91 3.44 -2.97
C ILE A 273 -10.37 2.68 -1.74
N ASP A 274 -10.23 3.36 -0.59
CA ASP A 274 -9.63 2.82 0.65
C ASP A 274 -8.29 2.08 0.43
N ASP A 275 -7.36 2.76 -0.26
CA ASP A 275 -6.05 2.19 -0.61
C ASP A 275 -5.18 1.89 0.63
N ILE A 276 -4.94 0.59 0.88
CA ILE A 276 -4.11 0.10 1.98
C ILE A 276 -2.68 0.66 1.96
N ALA A 277 -2.12 0.97 0.78
CA ALA A 277 -0.78 1.55 0.66
C ALA A 277 -0.70 2.94 1.30
N VAL A 278 -1.78 3.73 1.22
CA VAL A 278 -1.87 5.04 1.89
C VAL A 278 -1.88 4.85 3.40
N ARG A 279 -2.67 3.89 3.90
CA ARG A 279 -2.75 3.57 5.32
C ARG A 279 -1.41 3.06 5.87
N MET A 280 -0.76 2.11 5.19
CA MET A 280 0.55 1.58 5.61
C MET A 280 1.61 2.68 5.68
N ARG A 281 1.64 3.56 4.67
CA ARG A 281 2.58 4.68 4.63
C ARG A 281 2.32 5.68 5.76
N LYS A 282 1.05 5.97 6.07
CA LYS A 282 0.68 6.83 7.19
C LYS A 282 1.15 6.23 8.52
N LEU A 283 0.85 4.96 8.76
CA LEU A 283 1.29 4.23 9.95
C LEU A 283 2.82 4.21 10.09
N ALA A 284 3.55 4.00 9.00
CA ALA A 284 5.02 4.03 8.99
C ALA A 284 5.56 5.41 9.43
N LYS A 285 4.94 6.51 8.96
CA LYS A 285 5.30 7.88 9.36
C LYS A 285 4.97 8.16 10.83
N ASP A 286 3.88 7.57 11.33
CA ASP A 286 3.46 7.68 12.73
C ASP A 286 4.30 6.79 13.68
N GLY A 287 5.31 6.07 13.16
CA GLY A 287 6.22 5.25 13.95
C GLY A 287 5.70 3.83 14.26
N TYR A 288 4.69 3.36 13.53
CA TYR A 288 4.07 2.06 13.75
C TYR A 288 5.09 0.91 13.71
N GLY A 289 5.08 0.09 14.77
CA GLY A 289 5.89 -1.11 14.94
C GLY A 289 7.39 -0.87 15.18
N LEU A 290 7.86 0.38 15.26
CA LEU A 290 9.25 0.67 15.59
C LEU A 290 9.51 0.67 17.11
N SER A 291 8.53 0.91 17.97
CA SER A 291 8.64 0.75 19.42
C SER A 291 7.60 -0.26 19.90
N ALA A 292 7.95 -1.33 20.61
CA ALA A 292 6.97 -2.28 21.12
C ALA A 292 6.12 -1.73 22.27
N GLU A 293 6.61 -0.68 22.94
CA GLU A 293 5.92 -0.04 24.06
C GLU A 293 4.61 0.60 23.59
N LYS A 294 3.49 0.14 24.17
CA LYS A 294 2.14 0.71 23.99
C LYS A 294 1.60 0.71 22.56
N LEU A 295 2.14 -0.08 21.62
CA LEU A 295 1.61 -0.19 20.25
C LEU A 295 0.13 -0.52 20.19
N TRP A 296 -0.34 -1.37 21.09
CA TRP A 296 -1.76 -1.75 21.15
C TRP A 296 -2.67 -0.55 21.36
N GLN A 297 -2.20 0.53 22.00
CA GLN A 297 -2.98 1.75 22.23
C GLN A 297 -3.26 2.54 20.95
N MET A 298 -2.53 2.30 19.85
CA MET A 298 -2.81 2.91 18.54
C MET A 298 -4.12 2.40 17.93
N PHE A 299 -4.62 1.24 18.38
CA PHE A 299 -5.81 0.59 17.86
C PHE A 299 -6.93 0.57 18.91
N CYS A 300 -8.17 0.71 18.43
CA CYS A 300 -9.36 0.51 19.26
C CYS A 300 -9.39 -0.92 19.83
N LYS A 301 -9.97 -1.11 21.02
CA LYS A 301 -10.02 -2.42 21.71
C LYS A 301 -10.65 -3.54 20.85
N ASP A 302 -11.61 -3.20 20.01
CA ASP A 302 -12.30 -4.17 19.14
C ASP A 302 -11.48 -4.58 17.91
N ASN A 303 -10.41 -3.85 17.60
CA ASN A 303 -9.56 -4.15 16.46
C ASN A 303 -8.65 -5.36 16.78
N PRO A 304 -8.59 -6.40 15.92
CA PRO A 304 -7.71 -7.55 16.11
C PRO A 304 -6.25 -7.19 16.39
N LEU A 305 -5.73 -6.11 15.77
CA LEU A 305 -4.36 -5.65 15.97
C LEU A 305 -4.08 -5.15 17.39
N HIS A 306 -5.09 -4.60 18.09
CA HIS A 306 -4.95 -4.25 19.50
C HIS A 306 -4.59 -5.48 20.33
N PHE A 307 -5.30 -6.58 20.10
CA PHE A 307 -5.05 -7.85 20.79
C PHE A 307 -3.68 -8.42 20.44
N VAL A 308 -3.33 -8.47 19.15
CA VAL A 308 -2.05 -9.03 18.68
C VAL A 308 -0.86 -8.27 19.27
N TRP A 309 -0.86 -6.94 19.20
CA TRP A 309 0.24 -6.14 19.73
C TRP A 309 0.33 -6.20 21.25
N LYS A 310 -0.82 -6.28 21.95
CA LYS A 310 -0.84 -6.51 23.40
C LYS A 310 -0.26 -7.88 23.74
N TRP A 311 -0.61 -8.92 22.98
CA TRP A 311 -0.09 -10.27 23.13
C TRP A 311 1.43 -10.32 22.92
N ILE A 312 1.95 -9.71 21.85
CA ILE A 312 3.40 -9.63 21.60
C ILE A 312 4.11 -8.86 22.72
N TYR A 313 3.57 -7.70 23.14
CA TYR A 313 4.17 -6.91 24.22
C TYR A 313 4.25 -7.67 25.55
N MET A 314 3.22 -8.45 25.89
CA MET A 314 3.25 -9.30 27.09
C MET A 314 4.38 -10.33 27.00
N HIS A 315 4.65 -10.91 25.83
CA HIS A 315 5.76 -11.86 25.62
C HIS A 315 7.15 -11.20 25.58
N LEU A 316 7.22 -9.92 25.20
CA LEU A 316 8.46 -9.14 25.18
C LEU A 316 8.85 -8.63 26.58
N SER A 317 7.90 -8.01 27.28
CA SER A 317 8.12 -7.37 28.59
C SER A 317 8.49 -8.37 29.69
N ARG A 318 8.09 -9.64 29.52
CA ARG A 318 8.47 -10.74 30.42
C ARG A 318 9.96 -11.09 30.37
N ASN A 319 10.72 -10.55 29.40
CA ASN A 319 12.13 -10.87 29.18
C ASN A 319 13.10 -9.73 29.56
N ASP A 320 12.61 -8.61 30.11
CA ASP A 320 13.50 -7.55 30.58
C ASP A 320 14.28 -8.05 31.81
N GLN A 321 15.59 -8.27 31.61
CA GLN A 321 16.59 -8.76 32.58
C GLN A 321 16.73 -7.88 33.85
N LYS A 322 15.83 -6.93 34.09
CA LYS A 322 15.74 -6.13 35.32
C LYS A 322 14.88 -6.76 36.41
N ASN A 323 14.09 -7.79 36.11
CA ASN A 323 13.50 -8.64 37.14
C ASN A 323 14.44 -9.81 37.43
N GLN A 324 15.52 -9.54 38.15
CA GLN A 324 16.18 -10.61 38.91
C GLN A 324 15.12 -11.31 39.77
N PRO A 325 15.22 -12.63 40.01
CA PRO A 325 14.43 -13.23 41.07
C PRO A 325 14.73 -12.41 42.34
N LEU A 326 13.69 -11.86 42.98
CA LEU A 326 13.85 -11.21 44.27
C LEU A 326 14.52 -12.23 45.18
N LYS A 327 15.82 -12.05 45.47
CA LYS A 327 16.47 -12.69 46.60
C LYS A 327 15.97 -11.97 47.85
N SER A 328 14.72 -12.21 48.23
CA SER A 328 14.32 -12.08 49.62
C SER A 328 14.85 -13.30 50.36
N SER A 329 15.64 -13.03 51.39
CA SER A 329 16.07 -14.01 52.37
C SER A 329 14.87 -14.82 52.88
N ASN A 330 14.93 -16.13 52.66
CA ASN A 330 14.03 -17.19 53.11
C ASN A 330 12.83 -17.50 52.19
N GLU A 331 12.99 -18.64 51.51
CA GLU A 331 11.99 -19.48 50.83
C GLU A 331 11.31 -18.98 49.53
N GLU A 332 11.28 -19.90 48.55
CA GLU A 332 10.62 -19.87 47.23
C GLU A 332 11.36 -19.17 46.06
N ILE A 333 12.24 -19.93 45.39
CA ILE A 333 12.76 -19.59 44.06
C ILE A 333 11.65 -19.87 43.03
N ALA A 334 10.95 -18.83 42.61
CA ALA A 334 10.07 -18.88 41.44
C ALA A 334 10.92 -18.92 40.16
N TYR A 335 10.97 -20.07 39.48
CA TYR A 335 11.60 -20.16 38.17
C TYR A 335 10.67 -19.57 37.10
N ASP A 336 11.25 -18.77 36.20
CA ASP A 336 10.58 -18.40 34.97
C ASP A 336 10.44 -19.65 34.09
N ILE A 337 9.23 -20.21 34.02
CA ILE A 337 8.88 -21.38 33.20
C ILE A 337 9.22 -21.14 31.71
N PHE A 338 9.41 -19.89 31.30
CA PHE A 338 9.72 -19.48 29.92
C PHE A 338 11.20 -19.50 29.57
N SER A 339 12.12 -19.69 30.52
CA SER A 339 13.55 -19.51 30.28
C SER A 339 14.26 -20.75 29.68
N LEU A 340 13.56 -21.86 29.47
CA LEU A 340 14.20 -23.13 29.13
C LEU A 340 14.53 -23.26 27.63
N ASN A 341 13.81 -22.60 26.70
CA ASN A 341 14.12 -22.59 25.26
C ASN A 341 13.47 -21.41 24.51
N ASN A 342 14.26 -20.60 23.79
CA ASN A 342 13.79 -19.48 22.96
C ASN A 342 12.81 -19.90 21.83
N THR A 343 12.84 -21.17 21.42
CA THR A 343 11.99 -21.73 20.35
C THR A 343 10.54 -21.96 20.78
N GLU A 344 10.27 -22.06 22.08
CA GLU A 344 8.92 -22.30 22.62
C GLU A 344 8.22 -21.00 23.06
N ARG A 345 8.88 -19.86 22.86
CA ARG A 345 8.46 -18.54 23.37
C ARG A 345 7.12 -18.07 22.81
N PHE A 346 6.82 -18.40 21.56
CA PHE A 346 5.63 -17.93 20.85
C PHE A 346 4.65 -19.04 20.49
N PHE A 347 4.62 -20.13 21.26
CA PHE A 347 3.65 -21.20 21.08
C PHE A 347 2.21 -20.74 21.30
N GLY A 348 1.29 -21.37 20.58
CA GLY A 348 -0.13 -21.14 20.77
C GLY A 348 -0.69 -21.93 21.94
N VAL A 349 -1.91 -21.60 22.36
CA VAL A 349 -2.66 -22.38 23.35
C VAL A 349 -2.81 -23.85 22.92
N MET A 350 -2.88 -24.10 21.60
CA MET A 350 -2.94 -25.47 21.07
C MET A 350 -1.65 -26.25 21.33
N ASP A 351 -0.49 -25.66 21.05
CA ASP A 351 0.81 -26.32 21.27
C ASP A 351 1.12 -26.54 22.75
N ILE A 352 0.52 -25.74 23.63
CA ILE A 352 0.68 -25.85 25.08
C ILE A 352 -0.20 -26.98 25.65
N LEU A 353 -1.47 -27.05 25.21
CA LEU A 353 -2.44 -27.97 25.81
C LEU A 353 -2.37 -29.40 25.26
N PHE A 354 -1.92 -29.57 24.02
CA PHE A 354 -1.91 -30.87 23.33
C PHE A 354 -0.52 -31.52 23.30
N VAL A 355 -0.49 -32.83 23.49
CA VAL A 355 0.75 -33.63 23.40
C VAL A 355 1.22 -33.69 21.93
N LYS A 356 2.47 -33.29 21.66
CA LYS A 356 3.06 -33.15 20.31
C LYS A 356 3.14 -34.44 19.48
N GLU A 357 3.09 -35.62 20.09
CA GLU A 357 3.44 -36.91 19.43
C GLU A 357 2.24 -37.82 19.11
N SER A 358 0.99 -37.41 19.34
CA SER A 358 -0.18 -38.27 19.09
C SER A 358 -1.01 -37.83 17.85
N PRO A 359 -1.33 -38.74 16.91
CA PRO A 359 -2.12 -38.43 15.71
C PRO A 359 -3.57 -38.02 16.02
N LYS A 360 -4.04 -38.36 17.22
CA LYS A 360 -5.24 -37.78 17.84
C LYS A 360 -4.73 -36.78 18.87
N LYS A 361 -5.03 -35.50 18.72
CA LYS A 361 -4.65 -34.43 19.66
C LYS A 361 -5.23 -34.75 21.06
N TYR A 362 -4.45 -35.37 21.96
CA TYR A 362 -4.88 -35.65 23.33
C TYR A 362 -4.33 -34.57 24.28
N LEU A 363 -5.12 -34.22 25.30
CA LEU A 363 -4.71 -33.31 26.37
C LEU A 363 -3.70 -34.00 27.31
N HIS A 364 -2.83 -33.22 27.94
CA HIS A 364 -1.92 -33.74 28.97
C HIS A 364 -2.69 -34.30 30.19
N PRO A 365 -2.31 -35.49 30.71
CA PRO A 365 -3.03 -36.17 31.79
C PRO A 365 -3.01 -35.34 33.10
N SER A 366 -4.15 -35.27 33.77
CA SER A 366 -4.37 -34.43 34.95
C SER A 366 -4.35 -35.22 36.27
N LYS A 367 -4.00 -34.54 37.37
CA LYS A 367 -4.31 -34.99 38.73
C LYS A 367 -5.53 -34.23 39.23
N LEU A 368 -6.55 -34.99 39.61
CA LEU A 368 -7.79 -34.53 40.21
C LEU A 368 -7.55 -34.26 41.69
N ILE A 369 -7.49 -32.99 42.10
CA ILE A 369 -7.42 -32.64 43.52
C ILE A 369 -8.60 -31.72 43.85
N LEU A 370 -9.49 -32.23 44.70
CA LEU A 370 -10.59 -31.47 45.29
C LEU A 370 -10.04 -30.36 46.19
N PRO A 371 -10.51 -29.11 46.08
CA PRO A 371 -10.18 -28.09 47.05
C PRO A 371 -10.83 -28.34 48.41
N ASN A 372 -10.06 -28.24 49.48
CA ASN A 372 -10.57 -28.38 50.86
C ASN A 372 -11.65 -27.32 51.22
N ASN A 373 -11.82 -26.26 50.42
CA ASN A 373 -12.82 -25.19 50.59
C ASN A 373 -13.97 -25.24 49.55
N PHE A 374 -14.13 -26.33 48.80
CA PHE A 374 -15.23 -26.46 47.85
C PHE A 374 -16.55 -26.74 48.60
N PRO A 375 -17.67 -26.07 48.29
CA PRO A 375 -18.96 -26.38 48.90
C PRO A 375 -19.30 -27.86 48.75
N LEU A 376 -19.89 -28.52 49.78
CA LEU A 376 -20.23 -29.94 49.69
C LEU A 376 -21.13 -30.24 48.47
N ALA A 377 -21.96 -29.25 48.10
CA ALA A 377 -22.80 -29.24 46.89
C ALA A 377 -22.07 -29.46 45.57
N LEU A 378 -20.80 -29.06 45.52
CA LEU A 378 -19.97 -29.10 44.33
C LEU A 378 -18.79 -30.06 44.49
N SER A 379 -18.68 -30.74 45.64
CA SER A 379 -17.57 -31.66 45.98
C SER A 379 -17.48 -32.90 45.09
N LYS A 380 -18.52 -33.20 44.31
CA LYS A 380 -18.50 -34.25 43.28
C LYS A 380 -17.93 -33.78 41.94
N LYS A 381 -17.60 -32.49 41.79
CA LYS A 381 -17.09 -31.95 40.53
C LYS A 381 -15.58 -31.96 40.49
N GLU A 382 -15.09 -32.66 39.48
CA GLU A 382 -13.70 -32.75 39.12
C GLU A 382 -13.25 -31.49 38.37
N ILE A 383 -12.20 -30.81 38.86
CA ILE A 383 -11.62 -29.64 38.18
C ILE A 383 -10.32 -30.09 37.48
N TYR A 384 -10.25 -29.81 36.18
CA TYR A 384 -9.02 -30.01 35.41
C TYR A 384 -7.93 -29.04 35.90
N ILE A 385 -6.89 -29.57 36.54
CA ILE A 385 -5.70 -28.83 36.96
C ILE A 385 -4.49 -29.53 36.33
N SER A 386 -3.82 -28.83 35.41
CA SER A 386 -2.57 -29.25 34.80
C SER A 386 -1.61 -28.06 34.68
N PHE A 387 -0.32 -28.37 34.56
CA PHE A 387 0.71 -27.36 34.35
C PHE A 387 0.51 -26.63 33.01
N GLU A 388 0.10 -27.37 31.98
CA GLU A 388 -0.19 -26.89 30.64
C GLU A 388 -1.40 -25.95 30.64
N ARG A 389 -2.46 -26.30 31.39
CA ARG A 389 -3.63 -25.43 31.58
C ARG A 389 -3.25 -24.12 32.25
N ALA A 390 -2.46 -24.20 33.31
CA ALA A 390 -1.96 -23.02 34.01
C ALA A 390 -1.17 -22.11 33.06
N LYS A 391 -0.29 -22.69 32.24
CA LYS A 391 0.48 -21.99 31.21
C LYS A 391 -0.46 -21.34 30.17
N ALA A 392 -1.46 -22.06 29.67
CA ALA A 392 -2.44 -21.52 28.72
C ALA A 392 -3.26 -20.35 29.30
N LEU A 393 -3.69 -20.44 30.57
CA LEU A 393 -4.40 -19.34 31.25
C LEU A 393 -3.52 -18.11 31.42
N GLN A 394 -2.22 -18.29 31.66
CA GLN A 394 -1.26 -17.19 31.68
C GLN A 394 -1.09 -16.52 30.31
N TYR A 395 -1.18 -17.28 29.21
CA TYR A 395 -1.16 -16.73 27.83
C TYR A 395 -2.41 -15.90 27.53
N CYS A 396 -3.56 -16.33 28.07
CA CYS A 396 -4.81 -15.59 27.98
C CYS A 396 -4.84 -14.35 28.88
N GLY A 397 -3.81 -14.11 29.70
CA GLY A 397 -3.73 -12.99 30.63
C GLY A 397 -4.62 -13.14 31.86
N TRP A 398 -4.90 -14.37 32.29
CA TRP A 398 -5.77 -14.62 33.46
C TRP A 398 -4.98 -14.65 34.77
N SER A 399 -3.68 -15.01 34.74
CA SER A 399 -2.79 -15.09 35.90
C SER A 399 -1.47 -14.34 35.71
N ASP A 400 -0.96 -13.76 36.79
CA ASP A 400 0.30 -13.00 36.86
C ASP A 400 1.42 -13.73 37.65
N ARG A 401 1.07 -14.75 38.48
CA ARG A 401 2.02 -15.40 39.42
C ARG A 401 2.57 -16.76 38.95
N TYR A 402 3.84 -16.97 39.27
CA TYR A 402 4.65 -18.15 39.02
C TYR A 402 4.09 -19.40 39.74
N PHE A 403 3.96 -20.51 39.02
CA PHE A 403 3.83 -21.82 39.65
C PHE A 403 5.20 -22.20 40.24
N SER A 404 5.29 -22.35 41.57
CA SER A 404 6.53 -22.83 42.19
C SER A 404 6.69 -24.32 41.88
N SER A 405 7.70 -24.69 41.10
CA SER A 405 8.04 -26.09 40.83
C SER A 405 8.99 -26.63 41.91
N ASN A 406 8.49 -26.87 43.12
CA ASN A 406 9.13 -27.86 43.99
C ASN A 406 8.49 -29.22 43.73
N PHE A 407 8.78 -29.80 42.56
CA PHE A 407 8.59 -31.22 42.30
C PHE A 407 9.96 -31.90 42.38
N SER A 408 10.58 -31.90 43.56
CA SER A 408 11.58 -32.91 43.89
C SER A 408 10.85 -34.18 44.34
N SER A 409 11.36 -35.31 43.88
CA SER A 409 10.83 -36.67 43.96
C SER A 409 10.71 -37.27 45.38
N SER A 410 10.08 -36.57 46.33
CA SER A 410 9.75 -37.11 47.65
C SER A 410 8.32 -36.76 48.01
N PHE A 411 7.52 -37.81 48.12
CA PHE A 411 6.12 -37.84 48.54
C PHE A 411 5.89 -37.13 49.88
N ASP A 412 5.15 -36.03 49.88
CA ASP A 412 4.35 -35.59 51.03
C ASP A 412 3.07 -34.89 50.54
N GLU A 413 1.97 -35.63 50.57
CA GLU A 413 0.68 -35.29 49.94
C GLU A 413 -0.07 -34.13 50.63
N LEU A 414 0.20 -33.84 51.91
CA LEU A 414 -0.53 -32.80 52.65
C LEU A 414 -0.07 -31.36 52.33
N ALA A 415 1.21 -31.13 52.02
CA ALA A 415 1.73 -29.79 51.77
C ALA A 415 1.33 -29.23 50.38
N ILE A 416 1.11 -30.12 49.41
CA ILE A 416 0.71 -29.82 48.03
C ILE A 416 -0.65 -29.10 47.99
N SER A 417 -1.58 -29.51 48.86
CA SER A 417 -2.94 -28.96 48.90
C SER A 417 -2.91 -27.46 49.27
N SER A 418 -2.23 -27.08 50.35
CA SER A 418 -2.31 -25.72 50.92
C SER A 418 -1.77 -24.61 50.01
N LYS A 419 -0.69 -24.84 49.25
CA LYS A 419 -0.08 -23.81 48.38
C LYS A 419 -0.79 -23.65 47.02
N LEU A 420 -1.40 -24.71 46.50
CA LEU A 420 -2.24 -24.66 45.28
C LEU A 420 -3.50 -23.79 45.48
N TYR A 421 -4.06 -23.73 46.70
CA TYR A 421 -5.28 -22.97 46.99
C TYR A 421 -5.09 -21.45 47.03
N SER A 422 -3.86 -20.96 47.24
CA SER A 422 -3.56 -19.52 47.28
C SER A 422 -3.25 -18.90 45.90
N ASN A 423 -3.10 -19.74 44.87
CA ASN A 423 -2.68 -19.38 43.53
C ASN A 423 -3.74 -19.77 42.49
N ILE A 424 -5.02 -19.50 42.78
CA ILE A 424 -6.06 -19.65 41.77
C ILE A 424 -5.79 -18.59 40.68
N PRO A 425 -5.64 -18.97 39.39
CA PRO A 425 -5.40 -18.07 38.26
C PRO A 425 -6.46 -16.99 38.00
N CYS A 426 -7.34 -16.68 38.96
CA CYS A 426 -8.55 -15.90 38.75
C CYS A 426 -8.46 -14.49 39.34
N ASP A 427 -7.66 -14.23 40.37
CA ASP A 427 -7.68 -12.92 41.05
C ASP A 427 -7.24 -11.76 40.14
N TYR A 428 -6.24 -11.99 39.28
CA TYR A 428 -5.83 -11.01 38.27
C TYR A 428 -6.91 -10.81 37.19
N PHE A 429 -7.49 -11.90 36.69
CA PHE A 429 -8.64 -11.84 35.77
C PHE A 429 -9.82 -11.05 36.36
N ILE A 430 -10.12 -11.24 37.65
CA ILE A 430 -11.19 -10.54 38.36
C ILE A 430 -10.90 -9.04 38.41
N SER A 431 -9.71 -8.64 38.87
CA SER A 431 -9.34 -7.22 38.95
C SER A 431 -9.39 -6.49 37.59
N THR A 432 -8.99 -7.18 36.51
CA THR A 432 -9.00 -6.62 35.15
C THR A 432 -10.42 -6.51 34.59
N ASN A 433 -11.27 -7.51 34.80
CA ASN A 433 -12.66 -7.50 34.31
C ASN A 433 -13.60 -6.64 35.19
N GLU A 434 -13.24 -6.41 36.45
CA GLU A 434 -13.98 -5.53 37.36
C GLU A 434 -13.88 -4.08 36.88
N ASN A 435 -12.69 -3.66 36.43
CA ASN A 435 -12.47 -2.38 35.76
C ASN A 435 -13.27 -2.23 34.45
N GLU A 436 -13.65 -3.34 33.80
CA GLU A 436 -14.45 -3.35 32.57
C GLU A 436 -15.95 -3.61 32.84
N HIS A 437 -16.37 -3.65 34.11
CA HIS A 437 -17.75 -3.90 34.54
C HIS A 437 -18.38 -5.22 34.02
N ASN A 438 -17.54 -6.23 33.73
CA ASN A 438 -17.98 -7.54 33.23
C ASN A 438 -18.41 -8.50 34.36
N TYR A 439 -19.38 -8.08 35.17
CA TYR A 439 -19.73 -8.76 36.42
C TYR A 439 -20.31 -10.18 36.25
N THR A 440 -21.12 -10.44 35.21
CA THR A 440 -21.70 -11.78 34.96
C THR A 440 -20.63 -12.80 34.57
N ARG A 441 -19.61 -12.36 33.85
CA ARG A 441 -18.43 -13.15 33.50
C ARG A 441 -17.57 -13.48 34.72
N ILE A 442 -17.35 -12.51 35.60
CA ILE A 442 -16.65 -12.69 36.88
C ILE A 442 -17.39 -13.72 37.74
N ALA A 443 -18.70 -13.56 37.90
CA ALA A 443 -19.52 -14.48 38.68
C ALA A 443 -19.44 -15.93 38.16
N ALA A 444 -19.46 -16.14 36.84
CA ALA A 444 -19.32 -17.48 36.27
C ALA A 444 -17.99 -18.14 36.61
N ILE A 445 -16.90 -17.39 36.50
CA ILE A 445 -15.56 -17.88 36.84
C ILE A 445 -15.43 -18.17 38.34
N MET A 446 -16.03 -17.35 39.20
CA MET A 446 -16.07 -17.59 40.64
C MET A 446 -16.81 -18.89 41.00
N VAL A 447 -17.98 -19.14 40.37
CA VAL A 447 -18.73 -20.39 40.54
C VAL A 447 -17.91 -21.60 40.11
N PHE A 448 -17.22 -21.53 38.95
CA PHE A 448 -16.41 -22.64 38.45
C PHE A 448 -15.21 -22.99 39.34
N ASN A 449 -14.72 -22.02 40.12
CA ASN A 449 -13.64 -22.22 41.10
C ASN A 449 -14.16 -22.45 42.53
N GLY A 450 -15.47 -22.65 42.73
CA GLY A 450 -16.06 -22.97 44.04
C GLY A 450 -16.27 -21.78 44.97
N ARG A 451 -15.96 -20.54 44.54
CA ARG A 451 -16.15 -19.29 45.31
C ARG A 451 -17.57 -18.75 45.10
N VAL A 452 -18.57 -19.57 45.40
CA VAL A 452 -19.97 -19.25 45.09
C VAL A 452 -20.49 -18.06 45.90
N SER A 453 -20.07 -17.91 47.16
CA SER A 453 -20.45 -16.75 47.99
C SER A 453 -20.02 -15.41 47.39
N GLU A 454 -18.82 -15.35 46.82
CA GLU A 454 -18.33 -14.14 46.14
C GLU A 454 -19.00 -13.94 44.78
N ALA A 455 -19.33 -15.03 44.07
CA ALA A 455 -20.09 -14.94 42.83
C ALA A 455 -21.46 -14.28 43.04
N ILE A 456 -22.13 -14.59 44.16
CA ILE A 456 -23.41 -13.98 44.56
C ILE A 456 -23.24 -12.47 44.76
N GLU A 457 -22.16 -12.04 45.41
CA GLU A 457 -21.86 -10.62 45.59
C GLU A 457 -21.68 -9.90 44.24
N TYR A 458 -20.93 -10.49 43.30
CA TYR A 458 -20.75 -9.92 41.97
C TYR A 458 -22.04 -9.91 41.12
N LEU A 459 -22.94 -10.89 41.29
CA LEU A 459 -24.26 -10.87 40.66
C LEU A 459 -25.17 -9.77 41.23
N ASN A 460 -25.11 -9.53 42.54
CA ASN A 460 -25.81 -8.41 43.17
C ASN A 460 -25.25 -7.06 42.69
N ARG A 461 -23.92 -6.92 42.61
CA ARG A 461 -23.26 -5.73 42.01
C ARG A 461 -23.65 -5.55 40.54
N ALA A 462 -23.79 -6.63 39.78
CA ALA A 462 -24.26 -6.60 38.39
C ALA A 462 -25.70 -6.06 38.27
N SER A 463 -26.57 -6.48 39.20
CA SER A 463 -27.95 -6.01 39.30
C SER A 463 -28.03 -4.52 39.67
N ASP A 464 -27.24 -4.09 40.65
CA ASP A 464 -27.14 -2.68 41.05
C ASP A 464 -26.65 -1.79 39.89
N PHE A 465 -25.68 -2.27 39.12
CA PHE A 465 -25.19 -1.58 37.93
C PHE A 465 -26.26 -1.49 36.83
N ALA A 466 -27.03 -2.55 36.61
CA ALA A 466 -28.14 -2.56 35.66
C ALA A 466 -29.25 -1.56 36.07
N ASN A 467 -29.56 -1.47 37.36
CA ASN A 467 -30.53 -0.53 37.92
C ASN A 467 -30.07 0.93 37.80
N LYS A 468 -28.79 1.23 38.10
CA LYS A 468 -28.22 2.59 37.99
C LYS A 468 -28.20 3.13 36.56
N ASN A 469 -27.90 2.28 35.58
CA ASN A 469 -27.95 2.67 34.16
C ASN A 469 -29.37 2.91 33.65
N SER A 470 -30.39 2.28 34.26
CA SER A 470 -31.80 2.52 33.95
C SER A 470 -32.25 3.92 34.41
N SER A 471 -31.77 4.37 35.57
CA SER A 471 -32.12 5.69 36.13
C SER A 471 -31.49 6.89 35.42
N ASN A 472 -30.37 6.71 34.70
CA ASN A 472 -29.65 7.81 34.04
C ASN A 472 -30.06 8.05 32.57
N ASN A 473 -30.83 7.15 31.95
CA ASN A 473 -31.24 7.24 30.55
C ASN A 473 -32.73 7.59 30.42
N HIS A 474 -33.06 8.88 30.35
CA HIS A 474 -34.43 9.39 30.13
C HIS A 474 -34.98 9.20 28.69
N LYS A 475 -34.47 8.25 27.90
CA LYS A 475 -34.93 8.02 26.52
C LYS A 475 -35.30 6.56 26.29
N SER A 476 -36.59 6.38 25.94
CA SER A 476 -37.34 5.18 25.53
C SER A 476 -37.81 4.21 26.65
N ASN A 477 -39.14 4.13 26.83
CA ASN A 477 -39.81 3.27 27.82
C ASN A 477 -39.56 1.77 27.58
N ASP A 478 -39.29 1.34 26.34
CA ASP A 478 -39.06 -0.07 25.98
C ASP A 478 -37.64 -0.58 26.31
N LEU A 479 -36.64 0.31 26.41
CA LEU A 479 -35.30 -0.09 26.86
C LEU A 479 -35.23 -0.17 28.38
N HIS A 480 -35.96 0.73 29.06
CA HIS A 480 -36.03 0.79 30.51
C HIS A 480 -36.66 -0.50 31.09
N SER A 481 -37.74 -1.01 30.51
CA SER A 481 -38.38 -2.27 30.95
C SER A 481 -37.46 -3.49 30.81
N LYS A 482 -36.75 -3.62 29.68
CA LYS A 482 -35.80 -4.72 29.45
C LYS A 482 -34.60 -4.70 30.41
N GLN A 483 -34.16 -3.53 30.82
CA GLN A 483 -33.00 -3.37 31.70
C GLN A 483 -33.36 -3.63 33.17
N THR A 484 -34.56 -3.24 33.60
CA THR A 484 -35.11 -3.61 34.92
C THR A 484 -35.38 -5.11 35.02
N ASP A 485 -35.91 -5.74 33.98
CA ASP A 485 -36.14 -7.19 33.94
C ASP A 485 -34.83 -7.99 34.05
N LYS A 486 -33.75 -7.46 33.47
CA LYS A 486 -32.40 -8.04 33.57
C LYS A 486 -31.87 -7.97 35.01
N ALA A 487 -32.05 -6.85 35.71
CA ALA A 487 -31.64 -6.70 37.10
C ALA A 487 -32.41 -7.66 38.05
N VAL A 488 -33.73 -7.75 37.87
CA VAL A 488 -34.59 -8.69 38.61
C VAL A 488 -34.15 -10.14 38.36
N SER A 489 -33.83 -10.48 37.11
CA SER A 489 -33.33 -11.81 36.74
C SER A 489 -31.99 -12.13 37.43
N LEU A 490 -31.05 -11.18 37.48
CA LEU A 490 -29.74 -11.37 38.14
C LEU A 490 -29.87 -11.57 39.66
N ASN A 491 -30.73 -10.81 40.33
CA ASN A 491 -31.03 -11.01 41.75
C ASN A 491 -31.72 -12.35 42.01
N ALA A 492 -32.64 -12.76 41.13
CA ALA A 492 -33.27 -14.08 41.22
C ALA A 492 -32.25 -15.21 41.07
N ILE A 493 -31.25 -15.06 40.19
CA ILE A 493 -30.15 -16.02 40.03
C ILE A 493 -29.25 -16.06 41.27
N ALA A 494 -28.90 -14.89 41.84
CA ALA A 494 -28.11 -14.80 43.05
C ALA A 494 -28.82 -15.48 44.24
N LEU A 495 -30.13 -15.25 44.39
CA LEU A 495 -30.98 -15.92 45.38
C LEU A 495 -31.00 -17.44 45.15
N ALA A 496 -31.19 -17.85 43.90
CA ALA A 496 -31.24 -19.24 43.53
C ALA A 496 -29.90 -19.95 43.82
N LEU A 497 -28.75 -19.32 43.53
CA LEU A 497 -27.43 -19.85 43.90
C LEU A 497 -27.24 -19.97 45.42
N SER A 498 -27.75 -18.99 46.20
CA SER A 498 -27.73 -19.07 47.66
C SER A 498 -28.59 -20.24 48.19
N THR A 499 -29.73 -20.51 47.55
CA THR A 499 -30.59 -21.65 47.91
C THR A 499 -29.87 -22.96 47.63
N PHE A 500 -29.21 -23.11 46.48
CA PHE A 500 -28.46 -24.31 46.11
C PHE A 500 -27.37 -24.67 47.14
N ILE A 501 -26.59 -23.68 47.61
CA ILE A 501 -25.55 -23.90 48.64
C ILE A 501 -26.18 -24.34 49.97
N THR A 502 -27.17 -23.58 50.45
CA THR A 502 -27.79 -23.81 51.76
C THR A 502 -28.57 -25.12 51.84
N THR A 503 -29.13 -25.59 50.73
CA THR A 503 -29.87 -26.85 50.66
C THR A 503 -28.98 -28.08 50.68
N VAL A 504 -27.74 -27.98 50.23
CA VAL A 504 -26.83 -29.15 50.16
C VAL A 504 -25.87 -29.24 51.35
N ASP A 505 -25.54 -28.12 52.01
CA ASP A 505 -24.79 -28.16 53.28
C ASP A 505 -25.64 -28.63 54.47
N ARG A 506 -26.98 -28.61 54.36
CA ARG A 506 -27.92 -29.20 55.33
C ARG A 506 -28.37 -30.58 54.87
N ILE A 507 -27.50 -31.58 55.02
CA ILE A 507 -27.92 -32.98 54.92
C ILE A 507 -28.74 -33.34 56.15
N ASP A 508 -30.04 -33.08 56.08
CA ASP A 508 -31.03 -33.84 56.83
C ASP A 508 -32.11 -34.35 55.87
N LYS A 509 -32.35 -35.66 55.93
CA LYS A 509 -33.17 -36.48 55.04
C LYS A 509 -34.66 -36.10 55.05
N SER A 510 -35.02 -34.93 54.56
CA SER A 510 -36.40 -34.60 54.22
C SER A 510 -36.48 -34.14 52.76
N ASN A 511 -37.23 -34.89 51.96
CA ASN A 511 -37.32 -34.84 50.50
C ASN A 511 -37.96 -33.55 49.92
N GLY A 512 -37.74 -32.38 50.51
CA GLY A 512 -38.46 -31.14 50.15
C GLY A 512 -37.60 -30.01 49.56
N SER A 513 -36.29 -30.00 49.77
CA SER A 513 -35.45 -28.81 49.53
C SER A 513 -34.70 -28.77 48.19
N LEU A 514 -34.53 -29.89 47.49
CA LEU A 514 -33.89 -29.91 46.16
C LEU A 514 -34.76 -29.27 45.05
N TYR A 515 -36.08 -29.27 45.25
CA TYR A 515 -37.06 -28.88 44.23
C TYR A 515 -37.09 -27.37 43.92
N ILE A 516 -36.74 -26.52 44.88
CA ILE A 516 -36.92 -25.05 44.75
C ILE A 516 -35.93 -24.46 43.72
N TRP A 517 -34.66 -24.86 43.79
CA TRP A 517 -33.66 -24.41 42.81
C TRP A 517 -33.98 -24.94 41.41
N GLU A 518 -34.35 -26.22 41.27
CA GLU A 518 -34.71 -26.82 39.97
C GLU A 518 -35.95 -26.15 39.35
N GLU A 519 -36.94 -25.78 40.17
CA GLU A 519 -38.12 -25.05 39.72
C GLU A 519 -37.79 -23.61 39.28
N ILE A 520 -36.92 -22.91 40.03
CA ILE A 520 -36.42 -21.58 39.63
C ILE A 520 -35.59 -21.67 38.35
N CYS A 521 -34.73 -22.67 38.22
CA CYS A 521 -33.93 -22.91 37.02
C CYS A 521 -34.79 -23.19 35.79
N SER A 522 -35.78 -24.07 35.89
CA SER A 522 -36.66 -24.42 34.77
C SER A 522 -37.47 -23.21 34.26
N LYS A 523 -37.87 -22.30 35.16
CA LYS A 523 -38.58 -21.06 34.83
C LYS A 523 -37.67 -19.95 34.27
N LEU A 524 -36.42 -19.85 34.75
CA LEU A 524 -35.48 -18.79 34.34
C LEU A 524 -34.62 -19.16 33.12
N LYS A 525 -34.24 -20.43 32.95
CA LYS A 525 -33.36 -20.91 31.85
C LYS A 525 -33.80 -20.46 30.44
N PRO A 526 -35.10 -20.47 30.05
CA PRO A 526 -35.52 -20.00 28.73
C PRO A 526 -35.58 -18.46 28.60
N LYS A 527 -35.57 -17.70 29.70
CA LYS A 527 -35.68 -16.24 29.71
C LYS A 527 -34.33 -15.51 29.74
N LEU A 528 -33.24 -16.26 29.84
CA LEU A 528 -31.90 -15.71 29.97
C LEU A 528 -31.21 -15.72 28.62
N ASP A 529 -30.62 -14.59 28.22
CA ASP A 529 -29.82 -14.50 27.01
C ASP A 529 -28.31 -14.55 27.29
N ASP A 530 -27.89 -14.18 28.51
CA ASP A 530 -26.47 -14.08 28.88
C ASP A 530 -25.77 -15.47 28.88
N PRO A 531 -24.72 -15.67 28.06
CA PRO A 531 -24.04 -16.95 27.91
C PRO A 531 -23.30 -17.39 29.19
N TYR A 532 -22.80 -16.46 30.01
CA TYR A 532 -22.08 -16.79 31.25
C TYR A 532 -23.02 -17.28 32.33
N ILE A 533 -24.21 -16.68 32.40
CA ILE A 533 -25.28 -17.13 33.27
C ILE A 533 -25.79 -18.52 32.84
N LYS A 534 -26.00 -18.75 31.54
CA LYS A 534 -26.32 -20.08 31.01
C LYS A 534 -25.27 -21.11 31.38
N ALA A 535 -24.00 -20.73 31.33
CA ALA A 535 -22.89 -21.59 31.71
C ALA A 535 -22.90 -21.91 33.22
N ILE A 536 -23.23 -20.95 34.09
CA ILE A 536 -23.45 -21.21 35.53
C ILE A 536 -24.55 -22.25 35.74
N PHE A 537 -25.71 -22.07 35.11
CA PHE A 537 -26.83 -23.01 35.23
C PHE A 537 -26.46 -24.40 34.72
N ASN A 538 -25.87 -24.50 33.53
CA ASN A 538 -25.46 -25.79 32.99
C ASN A 538 -24.37 -26.45 33.84
N PHE A 539 -23.45 -25.67 34.41
CA PHE A 539 -22.45 -26.21 35.32
C PHE A 539 -23.13 -26.84 36.53
N ILE A 540 -24.11 -26.16 37.16
CA ILE A 540 -24.76 -26.60 38.40
C ILE A 540 -25.78 -27.73 38.19
N SER A 541 -26.52 -27.74 37.07
CA SER A 541 -27.62 -28.68 36.83
C SER A 541 -27.22 -30.09 36.36
N VAL A 542 -25.97 -30.36 35.99
CA VAL A 542 -25.57 -31.67 35.44
C VAL A 542 -25.06 -32.60 36.55
N ASP A 543 -25.77 -33.72 36.77
CA ASP A 543 -25.31 -34.87 37.55
C ASP A 543 -24.22 -35.63 36.77
N PHE A 544 -22.94 -35.34 37.07
CA PHE A 544 -21.80 -36.06 36.49
C PHE A 544 -21.56 -37.37 37.25
N ASN A 545 -22.36 -38.41 36.98
CA ASN A 545 -22.28 -39.70 37.69
C ASN A 545 -21.77 -40.88 36.82
N THR A 546 -21.17 -40.66 35.65
CA THR A 546 -20.60 -41.73 34.81
C THR A 546 -19.38 -41.25 34.02
N ASP A 547 -18.20 -41.85 34.23
CA ASP A 547 -16.99 -41.85 33.37
C ASP A 547 -16.65 -40.57 32.56
N ALA A 548 -17.00 -39.39 33.07
CA ALA A 548 -17.09 -38.15 32.30
C ALA A 548 -15.79 -37.35 32.20
N GLY A 549 -14.76 -37.67 32.99
CA GLY A 549 -13.45 -37.00 32.92
C GLY A 549 -12.87 -37.05 31.50
N LYS A 550 -12.92 -38.21 30.85
CA LYS A 550 -12.50 -38.39 29.44
C LYS A 550 -13.39 -37.67 28.43
N TYR A 551 -14.69 -37.59 28.67
CA TYR A 551 -15.62 -36.90 27.76
C TYR A 551 -15.43 -35.38 27.77
N SER A 552 -15.13 -34.79 28.94
CA SER A 552 -14.91 -33.35 29.06
C SER A 552 -13.66 -32.86 28.32
N GLU A 553 -12.58 -33.64 28.36
CA GLU A 553 -11.32 -33.39 27.68
C GLU A 553 -11.48 -33.45 26.15
N ILE A 554 -12.22 -34.44 25.64
CA ILE A 554 -12.51 -34.59 24.20
C ILE A 554 -13.38 -33.44 23.68
N ILE A 555 -14.38 -33.00 24.47
CA ILE A 555 -15.26 -31.89 24.09
C ILE A 555 -14.49 -30.55 24.05
N LEU A 556 -13.63 -30.30 25.04
CA LEU A 556 -12.78 -29.09 25.05
C LEU A 556 -11.83 -29.10 23.86
N ALA A 557 -11.19 -30.24 23.58
CA ALA A 557 -10.27 -30.36 22.46
C ALA A 557 -10.95 -30.09 21.12
N ASP A 558 -12.11 -30.70 20.88
CA ASP A 558 -12.90 -30.51 19.66
C ASP A 558 -13.43 -29.07 19.53
N PHE A 559 -13.84 -28.45 20.64
CA PHE A 559 -14.25 -27.05 20.65
C PHE A 559 -13.10 -26.11 20.26
N LEU A 560 -11.90 -26.31 20.83
CA LEU A 560 -10.73 -25.49 20.53
C LEU A 560 -10.29 -25.62 19.06
N ILE A 561 -10.31 -26.84 18.52
CA ILE A 561 -10.01 -27.09 17.10
C ILE A 561 -11.04 -26.39 16.20
N ARG A 562 -12.34 -26.54 16.50
CA ARG A 562 -13.41 -25.86 15.74
C ARG A 562 -13.29 -24.34 15.81
N LEU A 563 -12.94 -23.80 16.98
CA LEU A 563 -12.75 -22.36 17.16
C LEU A 563 -11.53 -21.83 16.40
N GLN A 564 -10.40 -22.54 16.47
CA GLN A 564 -9.18 -22.21 15.71
C GLN A 564 -9.49 -22.16 14.21
N ASN A 565 -10.12 -23.20 13.67
CA ASN A 565 -10.46 -23.28 12.24
C ASN A 565 -11.42 -22.15 11.83
N ASN A 566 -12.44 -21.86 12.64
CA ASN A 566 -13.38 -20.76 12.38
C ASN A 566 -12.68 -19.39 12.32
N LEU A 567 -11.72 -19.14 13.23
CA LEU A 567 -10.98 -17.88 13.25
C LEU A 567 -10.00 -17.76 12.08
N ILE A 568 -9.35 -18.86 11.68
CA ILE A 568 -8.47 -18.90 10.50
C ILE A 568 -9.29 -18.71 9.21
N GLU A 569 -10.48 -19.30 9.10
CA GLU A 569 -11.41 -19.09 7.98
C GLU A 569 -11.89 -17.65 7.89
N LYS A 570 -12.16 -17.01 9.04
CA LYS A 570 -12.54 -15.59 9.12
C LYS A 570 -11.37 -14.62 8.95
N ASN A 571 -10.15 -15.12 8.80
CA ASN A 571 -8.93 -14.31 8.71
C ASN A 571 -8.76 -13.35 9.89
N ASP A 572 -9.09 -13.82 11.09
CA ASP A 572 -8.97 -13.04 12.32
C ASP A 572 -7.61 -13.26 12.96
N LEU A 573 -6.76 -12.21 12.99
CA LEU A 573 -5.43 -12.30 13.58
C LEU A 573 -5.42 -12.65 15.08
N ARG A 574 -6.56 -12.55 15.78
CA ARG A 574 -6.70 -13.07 17.17
C ARG A 574 -6.46 -14.58 17.25
N ALA A 575 -6.59 -15.30 16.13
CA ALA A 575 -6.22 -16.72 16.02
C ALA A 575 -4.76 -17.00 16.42
N ILE A 576 -3.88 -15.99 16.40
CA ILE A 576 -2.48 -16.11 16.87
C ILE A 576 -2.38 -16.64 18.31
N LEU A 577 -3.40 -16.41 19.15
CA LEU A 577 -3.45 -16.99 20.49
C LEU A 577 -3.46 -18.52 20.46
N PHE A 578 -4.14 -19.12 19.47
CA PHE A 578 -4.29 -20.57 19.33
C PHE A 578 -3.15 -21.19 18.53
N THR A 579 -2.77 -20.55 17.42
CA THR A 579 -1.74 -21.06 16.51
C THR A 579 -0.33 -20.78 17.04
N GLY A 580 -0.14 -19.69 17.78
CA GLY A 580 1.19 -19.12 18.02
C GLY A 580 1.90 -18.75 16.72
N LEU A 581 3.22 -18.60 16.80
CA LEU A 581 4.11 -18.46 15.65
C LEU A 581 4.59 -19.83 15.17
N THR A 582 3.67 -20.74 14.88
CA THR A 582 3.97 -22.06 14.28
C THR A 582 3.66 -22.07 12.78
N GLU A 583 3.70 -23.24 12.13
CA GLU A 583 3.27 -23.38 10.74
C GLU A 583 1.80 -22.96 10.53
N ASP A 584 0.91 -23.30 11.47
CA ASP A 584 -0.49 -22.83 11.46
C ASP A 584 -0.57 -21.30 11.56
N GLY A 585 0.33 -20.68 12.33
CA GLY A 585 0.44 -19.23 12.44
C GLY A 585 0.96 -18.57 11.16
N LEU A 586 1.86 -19.26 10.44
CA LEU A 586 2.34 -18.80 9.14
C LEU A 586 1.21 -18.82 8.09
N GLU A 587 0.36 -19.84 8.09
CA GLU A 587 -0.81 -19.91 7.21
C GLU A 587 -1.81 -18.79 7.53
N LEU A 588 -2.04 -18.49 8.82
CA LEU A 588 -2.82 -17.32 9.24
C LEU A 588 -2.25 -16.01 8.68
N PHE A 589 -0.93 -15.80 8.79
CA PHE A 589 -0.28 -14.61 8.25
C PHE A 589 -0.36 -14.53 6.73
N ARG A 590 -0.21 -15.65 6.04
CA ARG A 590 -0.35 -15.73 4.58
C ARG A 590 -1.75 -15.29 4.15
N ARG A 591 -2.80 -15.87 4.73
CA ARG A 591 -4.20 -15.49 4.43
C ARG A 591 -4.49 -14.02 4.74
N TYR A 592 -3.90 -13.50 5.82
CA TYR A 592 -4.03 -12.10 6.16
C TYR A 592 -3.43 -11.20 5.08
N ILE A 593 -2.23 -11.50 4.60
CA ILE A 593 -1.61 -10.72 3.51
C ILE A 593 -2.39 -10.89 2.19
N GLU A 594 -2.83 -12.10 1.85
CA GLU A 594 -3.57 -12.35 0.59
C GLU A 594 -4.91 -11.59 0.54
N SER A 595 -5.56 -11.41 1.69
CA SER A 595 -6.86 -10.71 1.77
C SER A 595 -6.73 -9.20 1.99
N THR A 596 -5.73 -8.73 2.74
CA THR A 596 -5.59 -7.31 3.12
C THR A 596 -4.47 -6.57 2.38
N SER A 597 -3.51 -7.30 1.81
CA SER A 597 -2.25 -6.77 1.29
C SER A 597 -1.41 -5.99 2.32
N ASP A 598 -1.71 -6.11 3.62
CA ASP A 598 -0.97 -5.46 4.72
C ASP A 598 0.29 -6.27 5.09
N VAL A 599 1.31 -6.16 4.25
CA VAL A 599 2.63 -6.76 4.47
C VAL A 599 3.41 -6.06 5.62
N GLN A 600 3.07 -4.80 5.90
CA GLN A 600 3.72 -4.00 6.95
C GLN A 600 3.51 -4.64 8.32
N THR A 601 2.26 -4.90 8.71
CA THR A 601 1.94 -5.45 10.03
C THR A 601 2.66 -6.76 10.29
N ILE A 602 2.63 -7.69 9.33
CA ILE A 602 3.25 -9.01 9.48
C ILE A 602 4.78 -8.89 9.56
N SER A 603 5.40 -8.04 8.75
CA SER A 603 6.85 -7.80 8.81
C SER A 603 7.30 -7.25 10.16
N LEU A 604 6.49 -6.39 10.77
CA LEU A 604 6.76 -5.81 12.09
C LEU A 604 6.53 -6.82 13.21
N ILE A 605 5.48 -7.65 13.13
CA ILE A 605 5.26 -8.76 14.08
C ILE A 605 6.49 -9.67 14.07
N LEU A 606 6.96 -10.06 12.89
CA LEU A 606 8.12 -10.93 12.72
C LEU A 606 9.40 -10.29 13.29
N LEU A 607 9.64 -9.00 13.04
CA LEU A 607 10.77 -8.24 13.63
C LEU A 607 10.83 -8.39 15.15
N TRP A 608 9.69 -8.24 15.83
CA TRP A 608 9.62 -8.32 17.29
C TRP A 608 9.66 -9.74 17.85
N THR A 609 9.69 -10.75 17.00
CA THR A 609 9.68 -12.17 17.42
C THR A 609 11.02 -12.86 17.17
N LEU A 610 12.03 -12.12 16.71
CA LEU A 610 13.36 -12.64 16.41
C LEU A 610 14.14 -13.10 17.67
N PRO A 611 15.00 -14.13 17.56
CA PRO A 611 15.20 -15.00 16.39
C PRO A 611 14.26 -16.22 16.42
N HIS A 612 13.13 -16.15 15.70
CA HIS A 612 12.19 -17.27 15.58
C HIS A 612 12.52 -18.20 14.40
N SER A 613 12.19 -19.50 14.49
CA SER A 613 12.40 -20.50 13.43
C SER A 613 11.72 -20.11 12.11
N LEU A 614 10.51 -19.56 12.18
CA LEU A 614 9.76 -19.07 11.02
C LEU A 614 10.53 -18.05 10.17
N CYS A 615 11.42 -17.26 10.78
CA CYS A 615 12.18 -16.22 10.06
C CYS A 615 13.24 -16.79 9.12
N LYS A 616 13.52 -18.09 9.20
CA LYS A 616 14.37 -18.82 8.25
C LYS A 616 13.61 -19.27 6.99
N ILE A 617 12.28 -19.20 7.00
CA ILE A 617 11.44 -19.65 5.89
C ILE A 617 11.52 -18.64 4.73
N PRO A 618 11.70 -19.08 3.48
CA PRO A 618 11.87 -18.18 2.33
C PRO A 618 10.73 -17.16 2.13
N ILE A 619 9.47 -17.58 2.33
CA ILE A 619 8.31 -16.70 2.11
C ILE A 619 8.30 -15.51 3.07
N VAL A 620 8.73 -15.73 4.31
CA VAL A 620 8.85 -14.70 5.34
C VAL A 620 9.87 -13.64 4.92
N LYS A 621 11.02 -14.09 4.38
CA LYS A 621 12.03 -13.19 3.84
C LYS A 621 11.47 -12.33 2.71
N THR A 622 10.68 -12.91 1.81
CA THR A 622 10.00 -12.17 0.74
C THR A 622 9.07 -11.08 1.28
N TRP A 623 8.28 -11.36 2.33
CA TRP A 623 7.40 -10.34 2.93
C TRP A 623 8.20 -9.17 3.52
N ILE A 624 9.27 -9.49 4.23
CA ILE A 624 10.16 -8.49 4.83
C ILE A 624 10.82 -7.65 3.73
N ASP A 625 11.37 -8.28 2.70
CA ASP A 625 12.02 -7.61 1.56
C ASP A 625 11.03 -6.73 0.77
N ASN A 626 9.77 -7.17 0.64
CA ASN A 626 8.71 -6.36 0.02
C ASN A 626 8.35 -5.13 0.86
N TYR A 627 8.19 -5.27 2.19
CA TYR A 627 7.93 -4.12 3.04
C TYR A 627 9.08 -3.12 3.01
N LYS A 628 10.31 -3.65 3.04
CA LYS A 628 11.56 -2.92 2.85
C LYS A 628 11.58 -2.12 1.54
N GLN A 629 11.24 -2.76 0.42
CA GLN A 629 11.14 -2.09 -0.88
C GLN A 629 10.03 -1.02 -0.92
N LEU A 630 8.88 -1.27 -0.27
CA LEU A 630 7.81 -0.27 -0.16
C LEU A 630 8.29 1.00 0.58
N LEU A 631 9.01 0.84 1.69
CA LEU A 631 9.60 1.97 2.40
C LEU A 631 10.57 2.76 1.51
N ASP A 632 11.39 2.07 0.70
CA ASP A 632 12.30 2.71 -0.25
C ASP A 632 11.55 3.46 -1.37
N CYS A 633 10.51 2.85 -1.93
CA CYS A 633 9.62 3.47 -2.93
C CYS A 633 8.92 4.72 -2.37
N TRP A 634 8.50 4.68 -1.11
CA TRP A 634 7.90 5.82 -0.41
C TRP A 634 8.91 6.82 0.15
N ARG A 635 10.22 6.59 -0.08
CA ARG A 635 11.31 7.44 0.39
C ARG A 635 11.36 7.58 1.92
N LEU A 636 10.89 6.57 2.64
CA LEU A 636 10.92 6.48 4.10
C LEU A 636 12.24 5.83 4.58
N TRP A 637 13.37 6.34 4.09
CA TRP A 637 14.70 5.76 4.31
C TRP A 637 15.08 5.71 5.80
N ASN A 638 14.65 6.70 6.59
CA ASN A 638 14.91 6.74 8.03
C ASN A 638 14.17 5.62 8.77
N VAL A 639 12.89 5.41 8.45
CA VAL A 639 12.06 4.33 9.00
C VAL A 639 12.65 2.98 8.61
N ARG A 640 13.07 2.85 7.35
CA ARG A 640 13.75 1.66 6.85
C ARG A 640 15.06 1.36 7.59
N ALA A 641 15.90 2.37 7.79
CA ALA A 641 17.15 2.21 8.53
C ALA A 641 16.89 1.77 9.98
N GLN A 642 15.90 2.34 10.66
CA GLN A 642 15.51 1.92 12.01
C GLN A 642 15.00 0.48 12.06
N PHE A 643 14.20 0.07 11.07
CA PHE A 643 13.76 -1.32 10.93
C PHE A 643 14.96 -2.26 10.79
N ASP A 644 15.91 -1.94 9.91
CA ASP A 644 17.11 -2.75 9.70
C ASP A 644 17.99 -2.82 10.96
N LEU A 645 18.20 -1.70 11.67
CA LEU A 645 18.95 -1.68 12.93
C LEU A 645 18.36 -2.65 13.96
N LYS A 646 17.04 -2.57 14.20
CA LYS A 646 16.34 -3.46 15.13
C LYS A 646 16.38 -4.92 14.70
N TRP A 647 16.30 -5.16 13.39
CA TRP A 647 16.39 -6.50 12.82
C TRP A 647 17.74 -7.14 13.13
N TYR A 648 18.83 -6.39 12.95
CA TYR A 648 20.19 -6.86 13.26
C TYR A 648 20.44 -6.98 14.77
N GLU A 649 19.95 -6.04 15.57
CA GLU A 649 20.03 -6.11 17.05
C GLU A 649 19.39 -7.39 17.59
N SER A 650 18.20 -7.74 17.09
CA SER A 650 17.42 -8.87 17.62
C SER A 650 17.92 -10.24 17.16
N MET A 651 18.65 -10.31 16.04
CA MET A 651 19.13 -11.57 15.47
C MET A 651 20.38 -12.14 16.15
N ASN A 652 21.10 -11.39 16.99
CA ASN A 652 22.24 -11.88 17.80
C ASN A 652 23.27 -12.80 17.07
N TYR A 653 23.39 -12.76 15.73
CA TYR A 653 24.18 -13.72 14.95
C TYR A 653 25.27 -13.07 14.07
N LEU A 654 26.51 -13.38 14.45
CA LEU A 654 27.72 -13.80 13.69
C LEU A 654 28.25 -13.04 12.44
N GLU A 655 27.48 -12.23 11.74
CA GLU A 655 28.02 -11.37 10.66
C GLU A 655 27.52 -9.94 10.87
N GLU A 656 28.35 -9.11 11.51
CA GLU A 656 28.18 -7.66 11.40
C GLU A 656 28.03 -7.32 9.91
N PRO A 657 27.03 -6.52 9.51
CA PRO A 657 26.85 -6.14 8.12
C PRO A 657 28.19 -5.60 7.62
N ARG A 658 28.70 -6.20 6.54
CA ARG A 658 30.01 -5.83 5.99
C ARG A 658 30.06 -4.33 5.86
N GLN A 659 31.11 -3.72 6.41
CA GLN A 659 31.33 -2.29 6.29
C GLN A 659 31.17 -1.90 4.80
N GLN A 660 30.17 -1.08 4.49
CA GLN A 660 29.89 -0.67 3.10
C GLN A 660 30.66 0.61 2.73
N ILE A 661 31.11 1.35 3.74
CA ILE A 661 31.80 2.64 3.59
C ILE A 661 33.19 2.52 4.22
N TYR A 662 34.21 2.67 3.39
CA TYR A 662 35.61 2.66 3.82
C TYR A 662 36.22 4.04 3.68
N ILE A 663 36.98 4.48 4.68
CA ILE A 663 37.84 5.65 4.55
C ILE A 663 39.17 5.19 3.96
N VAL A 664 39.56 5.76 2.83
CA VAL A 664 40.79 5.40 2.09
C VAL A 664 41.78 6.54 2.06
N CYS A 665 43.07 6.20 1.99
CA CYS A 665 44.12 7.19 1.82
C CYS A 665 44.00 7.89 0.46
N ASN A 666 44.01 9.22 0.44
CA ASN A 666 43.98 9.99 -0.81
C ASN A 666 45.17 9.71 -1.73
N TYR A 667 46.28 9.21 -1.18
CA TYR A 667 47.50 8.96 -1.95
C TYR A 667 47.60 7.52 -2.47
N CYS A 668 47.49 6.51 -1.60
CA CYS A 668 47.68 5.10 -1.98
C CYS A 668 46.37 4.32 -2.12
N ARG A 669 45.22 4.94 -1.83
CA ARG A 669 43.87 4.35 -1.88
C ARG A 669 43.64 3.14 -0.97
N SER A 670 44.63 2.74 -0.17
CA SER A 670 44.47 1.71 0.85
C SER A 670 43.54 2.19 1.98
N PRO A 671 42.69 1.30 2.54
CA PRO A 671 41.85 1.63 3.69
C PRO A 671 42.68 2.12 4.88
N ILE A 672 42.22 3.18 5.56
CA ILE A 672 42.88 3.74 6.75
C ILE A 672 42.40 3.04 8.03
N SER A 673 41.29 2.29 7.98
CA SER A 673 40.60 1.69 9.12
C SER A 673 41.30 0.48 9.77
N THR A 674 42.48 0.04 9.31
CA THR A 674 43.20 -1.13 9.85
C THR A 674 43.65 -0.98 11.31
N TYR A 675 43.51 0.21 11.92
CA TYR A 675 43.97 0.50 13.28
C TYR A 675 43.06 0.02 14.42
N THR A 676 41.88 -0.56 14.15
CA THR A 676 40.98 -1.04 15.22
C THR A 676 41.21 -2.49 15.65
N GLN A 677 42.22 -3.20 15.10
CA GLN A 677 42.57 -4.57 15.51
C GLN A 677 43.54 -4.60 16.72
N THR A 678 43.16 -3.99 17.85
CA THR A 678 43.89 -4.17 19.12
C THR A 678 43.25 -5.21 20.03
N ASP A 679 42.46 -6.15 19.48
CA ASP A 679 41.92 -7.28 20.25
C ASP A 679 42.28 -8.62 19.56
N PRO A 680 43.23 -9.41 20.11
CA PRO A 680 43.70 -10.66 19.50
C PRO A 680 42.62 -11.75 19.38
N ASN A 681 41.47 -11.58 20.03
CA ASN A 681 40.42 -12.60 20.12
C ASN A 681 39.27 -12.45 19.11
N THR A 682 39.25 -11.41 18.28
CA THR A 682 38.28 -11.30 17.18
C THR A 682 38.89 -11.78 15.87
N LYS A 683 38.73 -13.08 15.56
CA LYS A 683 38.94 -13.61 14.21
C LYS A 683 37.89 -13.01 13.26
N SER A 684 38.22 -11.92 12.58
CA SER A 684 37.42 -11.43 11.43
C SER A 684 37.84 -12.19 10.16
N PRO A 685 36.93 -12.85 9.43
CA PRO A 685 37.26 -13.61 8.23
C PRO A 685 37.21 -12.71 6.99
N ILE A 686 38.15 -11.77 6.83
CA ILE A 686 38.56 -11.26 5.50
C ILE A 686 40.06 -10.97 5.56
N SER A 687 40.88 -11.96 5.23
CA SER A 687 42.18 -11.72 4.60
C SER A 687 41.93 -11.70 3.09
N HIS A 688 41.93 -10.52 2.47
CA HIS A 688 42.13 -10.46 1.02
C HIS A 688 43.56 -10.95 0.72
N PRO A 689 43.79 -11.68 -0.39
CA PRO A 689 45.12 -12.14 -0.75
C PRO A 689 45.97 -10.90 -1.02
N SER A 690 46.97 -10.65 -0.18
CA SER A 690 48.03 -9.72 -0.51
C SER A 690 48.75 -10.29 -1.73
N ILE A 691 48.50 -9.69 -2.90
CA ILE A 691 49.37 -9.88 -4.06
C ILE A 691 50.77 -9.49 -3.62
N ILE A 692 51.66 -10.47 -3.74
CA ILE A 692 53.09 -10.36 -3.51
C ILE A 692 53.61 -9.19 -4.34
N SER A 693 53.98 -8.09 -3.69
CA SER A 693 54.99 -7.18 -4.21
C SER A 693 56.15 -7.18 -3.23
N HIS A 694 57.15 -7.99 -3.55
CA HIS A 694 58.48 -7.91 -2.99
C HIS A 694 59.02 -6.49 -3.17
N HIS A 695 59.03 -5.70 -2.10
CA HIS A 695 60.04 -4.66 -1.93
C HIS A 695 60.54 -4.71 -0.49
N GLN A 696 61.70 -5.34 -0.35
CA GLN A 696 62.59 -5.21 0.78
C GLN A 696 62.96 -3.73 0.96
N TYR A 697 62.62 -3.15 2.10
CA TYR A 697 63.49 -2.17 2.74
C TYR A 697 63.51 -2.42 4.24
N ASN A 698 64.63 -2.99 4.67
CA ASN A 698 65.08 -2.98 6.06
C ASN A 698 65.06 -1.55 6.62
N ARG A 699 64.49 -1.37 7.82
CA ARG A 699 65.11 -0.56 8.88
C ARG A 699 64.54 -0.90 10.27
N ALA A 700 65.40 -1.61 11.00
CA ALA A 700 65.71 -1.53 12.43
C ALA A 700 64.60 -1.74 13.47
N SER A 701 64.76 -2.86 14.18
CA SER A 701 64.26 -3.10 15.53
C SER A 701 65.07 -2.32 16.58
N SER A 702 64.37 -1.86 17.62
CA SER A 702 64.79 -1.66 19.03
C SER A 702 64.70 -0.23 19.59
N ALA A 703 64.01 -0.17 20.75
CA ALA A 703 64.03 0.83 21.82
C ALA A 703 63.37 2.21 21.58
N ASN A 704 62.08 2.33 21.92
CA ASN A 704 61.59 3.12 23.06
C ASN A 704 60.05 3.25 23.03
N SER A 705 59.43 2.99 24.19
CA SER A 705 58.00 2.91 24.46
C SER A 705 57.25 4.27 24.39
N SER A 706 57.42 5.00 23.30
CA SER A 706 56.71 6.26 23.01
C SER A 706 56.37 6.45 21.53
N THR A 707 56.78 5.53 20.65
CA THR A 707 56.70 5.66 19.18
C THR A 707 55.40 5.14 18.55
N ASN A 708 54.56 4.39 19.27
CA ASN A 708 53.24 3.99 18.78
C ASN A 708 52.27 5.18 18.61
N LYS A 709 52.55 6.35 19.22
CA LYS A 709 51.75 7.57 19.04
C LYS A 709 51.91 8.21 17.64
N LEU A 710 53.06 8.02 16.98
CA LEU A 710 53.38 8.68 15.71
C LEU A 710 52.76 8.00 14.48
N ARG A 711 52.30 6.75 14.61
CA ARG A 711 51.73 5.98 13.49
C ARG A 711 50.21 6.19 13.29
N ILE A 712 49.54 6.89 14.21
CA ILE A 712 48.10 7.18 14.17
C ILE A 712 47.77 8.34 13.21
N CYS A 713 48.75 9.19 12.93
CA CYS A 713 48.62 10.43 12.16
C CYS A 713 48.98 10.28 10.67
N SER A 714 49.35 9.07 10.24
CA SER A 714 49.83 8.75 8.90
C SER A 714 49.24 7.44 8.39
N CYS A 715 49.17 7.30 7.07
CA CYS A 715 48.67 6.09 6.42
C CYS A 715 49.59 4.90 6.70
N SER A 716 49.04 3.80 7.20
CA SER A 716 49.76 2.56 7.49
C SER A 716 50.42 1.93 6.26
N SER A 717 49.85 2.11 5.07
CA SER A 717 50.34 1.51 3.83
C SER A 717 51.41 2.34 3.10
N CYS A 718 51.38 3.67 3.19
CA CYS A 718 52.32 4.53 2.44
C CYS A 718 53.05 5.58 3.29
N GLY A 719 52.81 5.65 4.60
CA GLY A 719 53.48 6.55 5.53
C GLY A 719 53.13 8.04 5.40
N LYS A 720 52.35 8.45 4.39
CA LYS A 720 51.93 9.85 4.20
C LYS A 720 50.96 10.30 5.29
N THR A 721 51.09 11.55 5.73
CA THR A 721 50.22 12.15 6.75
C THR A 721 48.78 12.20 6.27
N LEU A 722 47.84 11.97 7.20
CA LEU A 722 46.41 12.04 6.89
C LEU A 722 45.96 13.52 6.67
N PRO A 723 44.67 13.80 6.42
CA PRO A 723 44.14 15.18 6.41
C PRO A 723 43.99 15.77 7.83
N ARG A 724 44.23 17.09 7.97
CA ARG A 724 44.12 17.83 9.24
C ARG A 724 42.83 18.65 9.27
N CYS A 725 42.32 18.89 10.48
CA CYS A 725 41.27 19.87 10.67
C CYS A 725 41.78 21.25 10.26
N SER A 726 41.04 21.96 9.41
CA SER A 726 41.38 23.31 8.92
C SER A 726 41.51 24.36 10.03
N LEU A 727 40.93 24.11 11.20
CA LEU A 727 40.89 25.07 12.31
C LEU A 727 41.85 24.68 13.44
N CYS A 728 41.68 23.51 14.05
CA CYS A 728 42.53 23.08 15.16
C CYS A 728 43.82 22.36 14.72
N LEU A 729 44.00 22.13 13.41
CA LEU A 729 45.16 21.47 12.80
C LEU A 729 45.44 20.04 13.30
N THR A 730 44.53 19.48 14.10
CA THR A 730 44.63 18.10 14.58
C THR A 730 44.38 17.13 13.44
N GLN A 731 45.15 16.04 13.45
CA GLN A 731 45.20 15.07 12.38
C GLN A 731 44.01 14.08 12.46
N LEU A 732 43.40 13.77 11.31
CA LEU A 732 42.48 12.63 11.19
C LEU A 732 43.16 11.36 11.70
N GLY A 733 42.47 10.61 12.57
CA GLY A 733 43.03 9.44 13.26
C GLY A 733 43.34 9.70 14.74
N THR A 734 43.46 10.97 15.17
CA THR A 734 43.61 11.32 16.59
C THR A 734 42.37 10.84 17.36
N PRO A 735 42.50 9.98 18.39
CA PRO A 735 41.35 9.44 19.10
C PRO A 735 40.53 10.53 19.77
N ALA A 736 39.24 10.61 19.44
CA ALA A 736 38.31 11.58 20.01
C ALA A 736 37.60 10.99 21.24
N GLY A 737 37.93 11.43 22.46
CA GLY A 737 37.23 11.08 23.71
C GLY A 737 38.07 10.35 24.78
N PHE A 738 37.42 10.07 25.93
CA PHE A 738 37.96 9.64 27.25
C PHE A 738 38.82 8.34 27.30
N HIS A 739 39.06 7.68 26.17
CA HIS A 739 39.63 6.33 26.05
C HIS A 739 41.14 6.24 26.33
N TRP A 740 41.77 7.33 26.79
CA TRP A 740 43.21 7.40 27.06
C TRP A 740 43.58 7.36 28.55
N ARG A 741 42.65 7.02 29.46
CA ARG A 741 43.02 6.63 30.83
C ARG A 741 43.21 5.11 30.92
N PRO A 742 44.44 4.59 31.10
CA PRO A 742 44.66 3.17 31.35
C PRO A 742 44.03 2.79 32.70
N GLY A 743 43.10 1.83 32.72
CA GLY A 743 42.63 1.22 33.98
C GLY A 743 41.13 0.91 34.12
N ILE A 744 40.27 1.24 33.16
CA ILE A 744 38.82 0.91 33.25
C ILE A 744 38.47 -0.10 32.16
N ILE A 745 38.31 -1.37 32.56
CA ILE A 745 37.70 -2.41 31.73
C ILE A 745 36.20 -2.10 31.69
N LEU A 746 35.69 -1.71 30.52
CA LEU A 746 34.27 -1.43 30.29
C LEU A 746 33.62 -2.57 29.50
N ASP A 747 32.43 -2.95 29.95
CA ASP A 747 31.55 -3.94 29.32
C ASP A 747 31.29 -3.64 27.83
N LYS A 748 31.20 -4.70 27.02
CA LYS A 748 30.97 -4.63 25.56
C LYS A 748 29.69 -3.87 25.16
N SER A 749 28.75 -3.68 26.09
CA SER A 749 27.48 -2.97 25.90
C SER A 749 27.60 -1.44 25.81
N ASN A 750 28.78 -0.86 26.10
CA ASN A 750 28.97 0.60 26.19
C ASN A 750 30.07 1.14 25.26
N ARG A 751 30.19 0.59 24.03
CA ARG A 751 30.94 1.24 22.94
C ARG A 751 30.18 2.48 22.46
N LYS A 752 30.12 3.52 23.29
CA LYS A 752 29.57 4.82 22.87
C LYS A 752 30.45 5.36 21.74
N LEU A 753 29.87 5.46 20.54
CA LEU A 753 30.46 6.21 19.44
C LEU A 753 30.85 7.60 19.96
N SER A 754 32.00 8.12 19.52
CA SER A 754 32.38 9.49 19.85
C SER A 754 31.25 10.43 19.42
N PRO A 755 30.91 11.48 20.19
CA PRO A 755 29.81 12.38 19.84
C PRO A 755 30.00 12.97 18.45
N PHE A 756 28.91 13.26 17.72
CA PHE A 756 29.01 13.80 16.36
C PHE A 756 29.92 15.03 16.30
N SER A 757 29.92 15.87 17.35
CA SER A 757 30.79 17.04 17.51
C SER A 757 32.28 16.78 17.31
N SER A 758 32.75 15.56 17.60
CA SER A 758 34.15 15.18 17.43
C SER A 758 34.43 14.43 16.13
N TRP A 759 33.43 14.24 15.27
CA TRP A 759 33.60 13.55 13.99
C TRP A 759 34.32 14.46 13.01
N PHE A 760 35.19 13.86 12.19
CA PHE A 760 35.81 14.57 11.09
C PHE A 760 34.84 14.63 9.91
N THR A 761 34.61 15.82 9.38
CA THR A 761 33.69 16.11 8.27
C THR A 761 34.43 16.89 7.19
N TRP A 762 33.91 16.90 5.95
CA TRP A 762 34.55 17.58 4.83
C TRP A 762 33.53 18.19 3.88
N CYS A 763 33.91 19.30 3.25
CA CYS A 763 33.15 19.92 2.18
C CYS A 763 33.21 19.03 0.93
N GLN A 764 32.06 18.81 0.27
CA GLN A 764 32.02 18.01 -0.96
C GLN A 764 32.66 18.74 -2.16
N THR A 765 32.72 20.08 -2.14
CA THR A 765 33.30 20.90 -3.21
C THR A 765 34.81 21.00 -3.10
N CYS A 766 35.33 21.59 -2.02
CA CYS A 766 36.77 21.84 -1.87
C CYS A 766 37.54 20.69 -1.20
N ARG A 767 36.84 19.70 -0.61
CA ARG A 767 37.43 18.56 0.14
C ARG A 767 38.26 18.95 1.36
N HIS A 768 38.29 20.22 1.75
CA HIS A 768 38.78 20.65 3.04
C HIS A 768 37.82 20.20 4.14
N GLY A 769 38.37 19.86 5.30
CA GLY A 769 37.59 19.27 6.38
C GLY A 769 38.16 19.57 7.75
N GLY A 770 37.41 19.16 8.76
CA GLY A 770 37.70 19.37 10.17
C GLY A 770 36.69 18.72 11.08
N HIS A 771 36.86 18.87 12.38
CA HIS A 771 35.87 18.40 13.33
C HIS A 771 34.55 19.13 13.09
N SER A 772 33.44 18.40 13.14
CA SER A 772 32.12 18.94 12.86
C SER A 772 31.80 20.16 13.73
N VAL A 773 32.16 20.16 15.03
CA VAL A 773 31.97 21.32 15.91
C VAL A 773 32.76 22.54 15.43
N HIS A 774 34.04 22.38 15.07
CA HIS A 774 34.85 23.49 14.59
C HIS A 774 34.32 24.07 13.28
N LEU A 775 33.87 23.22 12.36
CA LEU A 775 33.31 23.70 11.09
C LEU A 775 31.93 24.35 11.31
N LEU A 776 31.06 23.76 12.14
CA LEU A 776 29.76 24.33 12.49
C LEU A 776 29.94 25.72 13.11
N ASP A 777 30.79 25.83 14.13
CA ASP A 777 31.08 27.10 14.81
C ASP A 777 31.64 28.13 13.81
N TRP A 778 32.61 27.76 12.97
CA TRP A 778 33.17 28.66 11.96
C TRP A 778 32.12 29.19 10.98
N PHE A 779 31.26 28.32 10.47
CA PHE A 779 30.22 28.69 9.49
C PHE A 779 29.02 29.42 10.12
N THR A 780 28.94 29.54 11.45
CA THR A 780 27.98 30.46 12.08
C THR A 780 28.38 31.92 11.86
N GLU A 781 29.67 32.22 11.78
CA GLU A 781 30.21 33.58 11.64
C GLU A 781 30.78 33.88 10.25
N ASN A 782 31.13 32.86 9.47
CA ASN A 782 31.84 33.00 8.20
C ASN A 782 31.10 32.30 7.04
N THR A 783 31.11 32.91 5.86
CA THR A 783 30.52 32.33 4.64
C THR A 783 31.53 31.59 3.75
N LEU A 784 32.83 31.75 4.02
CA LEU A 784 33.93 31.17 3.25
C LEU A 784 34.64 30.05 4.01
N CYS A 785 35.30 29.16 3.26
CA CYS A 785 36.08 28.06 3.83
C CYS A 785 37.23 28.59 4.71
N PRO A 786 37.51 27.98 5.89
CA PRO A 786 38.60 28.40 6.78
C PRO A 786 40.00 28.21 6.19
N VAL A 787 40.13 27.48 5.07
CA VAL A 787 41.42 27.30 4.39
C VAL A 787 41.69 28.51 3.50
N ALA A 788 42.77 29.24 3.79
CA ALA A 788 43.18 30.41 3.04
C ALA A 788 43.35 30.11 1.54
N GLY A 789 42.76 30.95 0.69
CA GLY A 789 42.83 30.81 -0.77
C GLY A 789 41.92 29.74 -1.36
N CYS A 790 41.07 29.08 -0.55
CA CYS A 790 40.02 28.22 -1.05
C CYS A 790 38.94 29.07 -1.74
N LYS A 791 38.83 28.95 -3.06
CA LYS A 791 37.80 29.63 -3.88
C LYS A 791 36.55 28.79 -4.01
#